data_AF-A0A1C7MDI1-F1
#
_entry.id   AF-A0A1C7MDI1-F1
#
_cell.length_a   1.000
_cell.length_b   1.000
_cell.length_c   1.000
_cell.angle_alpha   90.00
_cell.angle_beta   90.00
_cell.angle_gamma   90.00
#
_symmetry.space_group_name_H-M   'P 1'
#
loop_
_entity.id
_entity.type
_entity.pdbx_description
1 polymer ?
#
loop_
_entity_poly.entity_id
_entity_poly.type
_entity_poly.pdbx_seq_one_letter_code
_entity_poly.pdbx_strand_id
1 'polypeptide(L)'
;MPPPSTPARRPLGNAATDYPIVDSPYSRNSVHIPSSGLRRQSELESIIAEELRDATFEGSNVQNIFFPDVPAQLVNDIFDILARNSENISPSNWPRTRTEATFYGPVAQLLNDIISRAESLMPAAHSFYKGLRFHAFNRTVREIAPGSKAPLKPDLVGSRTSIADVKPSWKDIDFAVEVKDNWGDMVAQAGTYVLNQNIFVPNRLFTLAILFNHNTSEFRFAFYQPSGVVSTPRLALKTREGSRAIISAIAGMILWEDAAAAGFDASYDGKHFALPSKPEDRLVLQTINCLCLRNSILGRNTGVYVVTPQISVEQDRTTKQSPDVDAEATHNLPSHLTKNLPLPSVRAARRSPRIKEKGERILRSDPFPRRKAKFTNIPEEVKPVNPMRGELLRAQPLPPSWKADRPLPPETLLKKSWPLCSRANMEGTMFEAVHGQFGLPELVQWYNVESLDGKHDFNSTEYLEKIENRVGWGITTDGNAKPEIRRHVRALFSTVGKNISTAEGPRQLVTALAHAMLGHANLFFGGYLHRDVSSGNIVIPPEPQTQDTQQLNEQFPGLLAEGTKCEGMLIDGDQAIQWSDIGRDIASHRSGTLPFVSLRLLDEWTVDQFPVPTAIDDLESWIWILIYVVFQVLEDRKILLTSGAKSSIQRSLQESHSLPRTHPHFLPLISLLRNWTQIASQARVVVSDDFEVPMNKQDEYMMFVQKTYKQYLEAALHVHFPTETSWDYLSAA
;
A
#
# COMPACT_ATOMS: atom_id res chain seq x y z
N MET A 1 23.87 8.88 46.22
CA MET A 1 23.05 8.52 45.04
C MET A 1 21.85 9.45 45.01
N PRO A 2 21.56 10.16 43.90
CA PRO A 2 20.29 10.86 43.72
C PRO A 2 19.19 9.85 43.28
N PRO A 3 17.90 10.13 43.52
CA PRO A 3 16.80 9.29 43.05
C PRO A 3 16.60 9.41 41.52
N PRO A 4 16.02 8.39 40.86
CA PRO A 4 15.78 8.42 39.42
C PRO A 4 14.70 9.44 39.05
N SER A 5 14.94 10.20 37.99
CA SER A 5 14.02 11.21 37.48
C SER A 5 12.88 10.57 36.66
N THR A 6 11.65 10.92 37.01
CA THR A 6 10.44 10.51 36.29
C THR A 6 10.45 11.05 34.85
N PRO A 7 10.22 10.22 33.81
CA PRO A 7 10.14 10.71 32.44
C PRO A 7 8.89 11.57 32.25
N ALA A 8 9.06 12.72 31.60
CA ALA A 8 7.98 13.68 31.38
C ALA A 8 6.92 13.11 30.42
N ARG A 9 5.64 13.10 30.86
CA ARG A 9 4.49 12.82 29.98
C ARG A 9 4.45 13.83 28.84
N ARG A 10 4.68 13.39 27.59
CA ARG A 10 4.30 14.17 26.42
C ARG A 10 2.76 14.31 26.38
N PRO A 11 2.20 15.48 26.03
CA PRO A 11 0.77 15.61 25.82
C PRO A 11 0.34 14.78 24.61
N LEU A 12 -0.81 14.10 24.73
CA LEU A 12 -1.47 13.40 23.63
C LEU A 12 -1.94 14.42 22.59
N GLY A 13 -1.16 14.61 21.53
CA GLY A 13 -1.59 15.33 20.33
C GLY A 13 -2.59 14.49 19.53
N ASN A 14 -3.58 15.15 18.94
CA ASN A 14 -4.65 14.49 18.18
C ASN A 14 -4.10 13.60 17.06
N ALA A 15 -4.33 12.30 17.16
CA ALA A 15 -3.93 11.32 16.15
C ALA A 15 -4.85 11.38 14.92
N ALA A 16 -4.57 12.31 14.00
CA ALA A 16 -4.86 12.08 12.59
C ALA A 16 -3.96 10.94 12.09
N THR A 17 -4.48 10.08 11.20
CA THR A 17 -3.75 8.90 10.70
C THR A 17 -2.76 9.30 9.61
N ASP A 18 -1.66 9.93 9.98
CA ASP A 18 -0.53 10.21 9.09
C ASP A 18 0.35 8.96 8.99
N TYR A 19 -0.01 8.06 8.07
CA TYR A 19 0.84 6.93 7.72
C TYR A 19 2.04 7.41 6.88
N PRO A 20 3.26 6.85 7.08
CA PRO A 20 4.39 7.15 6.21
C PRO A 20 4.16 6.50 4.83
N ILE A 21 3.62 7.30 3.91
CA ILE A 21 3.43 6.89 2.52
C ILE A 21 4.77 7.03 1.80
N VAL A 22 5.30 5.90 1.34
CA VAL A 22 6.51 5.85 0.53
C VAL A 22 6.09 5.84 -0.93
N ASP A 23 6.62 6.78 -1.73
CA ASP A 23 6.30 6.88 -3.16
C ASP A 23 6.51 5.55 -3.89
N SER A 24 5.62 5.22 -4.82
CA SER A 24 5.68 3.97 -5.60
C SER A 24 6.96 3.94 -6.46
N PRO A 25 7.85 2.95 -6.28
CA PRO A 25 8.99 2.72 -7.16
C PRO A 25 8.65 1.76 -8.32
N TYR A 26 7.43 1.23 -8.38
CA TYR A 26 7.02 0.22 -9.36
C TYR A 26 5.95 0.74 -10.32
N SER A 27 6.36 1.68 -11.17
CA SER A 27 5.82 1.71 -12.53
C SER A 27 6.38 0.50 -13.30
N ARG A 28 5.65 0.02 -14.31
CA ARG A 28 6.13 -1.01 -15.26
C ARG A 28 7.45 -0.64 -15.96
N ASN A 29 7.79 0.64 -15.97
CA ASN A 29 9.15 1.10 -16.23
C ASN A 29 9.76 1.62 -14.93
N SER A 30 10.86 0.98 -14.54
CA SER A 30 11.76 1.34 -13.44
C SER A 30 12.54 2.61 -13.74
N VAL A 31 11.84 3.72 -13.98
CA VAL A 31 12.42 5.06 -13.94
C VAL A 31 12.33 5.56 -12.51
N HIS A 32 13.47 5.62 -11.82
CA HIS A 32 13.59 6.31 -10.55
C HIS A 32 13.50 7.84 -10.82
N ILE A 33 12.28 8.32 -11.08
CA ILE A 33 12.01 9.75 -11.26
C ILE A 33 12.27 10.45 -9.91
N PRO A 34 13.09 11.51 -9.84
CA PRO A 34 13.55 12.06 -8.57
C PRO A 34 12.44 12.42 -7.58
N SER A 35 12.72 12.14 -6.31
CA SER A 35 11.86 12.35 -5.12
C SER A 35 11.73 13.82 -4.69
N SER A 36 11.46 14.73 -5.64
CA SER A 36 11.49 16.18 -5.38
C SER A 36 10.35 16.99 -6.02
N GLY A 37 9.38 16.34 -6.66
CA GLY A 37 8.25 17.02 -7.31
C GLY A 37 6.90 16.41 -6.96
N LEU A 38 6.10 17.13 -6.15
CA LEU A 38 4.64 17.01 -6.21
C LEU A 38 4.19 17.16 -7.69
N ARG A 39 3.12 16.50 -8.13
CA ARG A 39 2.65 16.41 -9.53
C ARG A 39 1.28 17.07 -9.75
N ARG A 40 0.98 17.56 -10.96
CA ARG A 40 -0.37 18.03 -11.32
C ARG A 40 -1.30 16.82 -11.51
N GLN A 41 -2.61 17.01 -11.39
CA GLN A 41 -3.59 15.93 -11.60
C GLN A 41 -3.44 15.28 -12.99
N SER A 42 -3.25 16.07 -14.05
CA SER A 42 -2.98 15.57 -15.41
C SER A 42 -1.70 14.73 -15.55
N GLU A 43 -0.70 14.97 -14.69
CA GLU A 43 0.53 14.18 -14.64
C GLU A 43 0.26 12.82 -13.94
N LEU A 44 -0.65 12.78 -12.97
CA LEU A 44 -1.12 11.53 -12.33
C LEU A 44 -2.02 10.72 -13.27
N GLU A 45 -2.93 11.38 -14.00
CA GLU A 45 -3.78 10.74 -15.02
C GLU A 45 -2.94 10.02 -16.09
N SER A 46 -1.87 10.65 -16.57
CA SER A 46 -0.92 10.03 -17.51
C SER A 46 -0.22 8.80 -16.94
N ILE A 47 0.17 8.84 -15.65
CA ILE A 47 0.77 7.68 -14.97
C ILE A 47 -0.25 6.54 -14.84
N ILE A 48 -1.49 6.84 -14.44
CA ILE A 48 -2.55 5.83 -14.34
C ILE A 48 -2.89 5.24 -15.71
N ALA A 49 -2.95 6.05 -16.77
CA ALA A 49 -3.17 5.55 -18.13
C ALA A 49 -2.05 4.59 -18.57
N GLU A 50 -0.80 4.85 -18.19
CA GLU A 50 0.34 3.96 -18.48
C GLU A 50 0.33 2.68 -17.62
N GLU A 51 -0.02 2.77 -16.33
CA GLU A 51 -0.24 1.60 -15.46
C GLU A 51 -1.36 0.69 -16.00
N LEU A 52 -2.42 1.29 -16.56
CA LEU A 52 -3.61 0.59 -17.06
C LEU A 52 -3.54 0.17 -18.53
N ARG A 53 -2.45 0.51 -19.24
CA ARG A 53 -2.16 -0.01 -20.59
C ARG A 53 -2.26 -1.53 -20.56
N ASP A 54 -3.05 -2.12 -21.45
CA ASP A 54 -3.24 -3.58 -21.53
C ASP A 54 -3.77 -4.27 -20.26
N ALA A 55 -4.32 -3.50 -19.32
CA ALA A 55 -4.93 -3.97 -18.08
C ALA A 55 -6.37 -3.45 -17.90
N THR A 56 -7.06 -3.19 -19.00
CA THR A 56 -8.44 -2.68 -19.05
C THR A 56 -9.32 -3.62 -19.87
N PHE A 57 -10.31 -4.23 -19.22
CA PHE A 57 -11.12 -5.32 -19.80
C PHE A 57 -12.62 -5.02 -19.72
N GLU A 58 -13.33 -5.32 -20.79
CA GLU A 58 -14.80 -5.34 -20.84
C GLU A 58 -15.30 -6.79 -20.87
N GLY A 59 -16.46 -7.05 -20.25
CA GLY A 59 -17.06 -8.39 -20.20
C GLY A 59 -18.58 -8.39 -20.08
N SER A 60 -19.26 -9.28 -20.79
CA SER A 60 -20.73 -9.29 -20.87
C SER A 60 -21.41 -9.69 -19.56
N ASN A 61 -20.76 -10.51 -18.74
CA ASN A 61 -21.29 -11.03 -17.47
C ASN A 61 -20.73 -10.33 -16.23
N VAL A 62 -19.92 -9.26 -16.37
CA VAL A 62 -19.32 -8.50 -15.25
C VAL A 62 -20.36 -8.05 -14.23
N GLN A 63 -21.56 -7.68 -14.69
CA GLN A 63 -22.65 -7.29 -13.80
C GLN A 63 -23.04 -8.41 -12.83
N ASN A 64 -23.11 -9.65 -13.29
CA ASN A 64 -23.49 -10.83 -12.51
C ASN A 64 -22.35 -11.35 -11.62
N ILE A 65 -21.10 -10.96 -11.91
CA ILE A 65 -19.93 -11.33 -11.13
C ILE A 65 -19.80 -10.46 -9.86
N PHE A 66 -20.13 -9.17 -9.95
CA PHE A 66 -19.90 -8.20 -8.88
C PHE A 66 -21.14 -7.77 -8.10
N PHE A 67 -22.31 -7.76 -8.74
CA PHE A 67 -23.56 -7.34 -8.10
C PHE A 67 -24.44 -8.55 -7.77
N PRO A 68 -25.11 -8.57 -6.59
CA PRO A 68 -26.14 -9.56 -6.28
C PRO A 68 -27.27 -9.57 -7.31
N ASP A 69 -27.80 -10.76 -7.61
CA ASP A 69 -28.91 -10.93 -8.55
C ASP A 69 -30.14 -10.12 -8.13
N VAL A 70 -30.57 -9.20 -9.00
CA VAL A 70 -31.79 -8.41 -8.80
C VAL A 70 -32.97 -9.09 -9.51
N PRO A 71 -34.10 -9.36 -8.82
CA PRO A 71 -35.27 -9.95 -9.46
C PRO A 71 -35.73 -9.13 -10.67
N ALA A 72 -35.86 -9.79 -11.83
CA ALA A 72 -36.20 -9.11 -13.09
C ALA A 72 -37.53 -8.33 -13.03
N GLN A 73 -38.46 -8.75 -12.17
CA GLN A 73 -39.71 -8.03 -11.91
C GLN A 73 -39.46 -6.70 -11.20
N LEU A 74 -38.61 -6.64 -10.16
CA LEU A 74 -38.25 -5.39 -9.51
C LEU A 74 -37.62 -4.41 -10.52
N VAL A 75 -36.71 -4.90 -11.36
CA VAL A 75 -36.07 -4.07 -12.40
C VAL A 75 -37.11 -3.48 -13.36
N ASN A 76 -38.14 -4.25 -13.71
CA ASN A 76 -39.27 -3.76 -14.51
C ASN A 76 -40.11 -2.73 -13.75
N ASP A 77 -40.46 -2.99 -12.49
CA ASP A 77 -41.30 -2.10 -11.70
C ASP A 77 -40.62 -0.73 -11.48
N ILE A 78 -39.32 -0.72 -11.17
CA ILE A 78 -38.51 0.51 -11.09
C ILE A 78 -38.48 1.23 -12.44
N PHE A 79 -38.20 0.50 -13.54
CA PHE A 79 -38.16 1.07 -14.89
C PHE A 79 -39.49 1.72 -15.28
N ASP A 80 -40.61 1.02 -15.07
CA ASP A 80 -41.95 1.51 -15.40
C ASP A 80 -42.33 2.74 -14.57
N ILE A 81 -41.98 2.79 -13.28
CA ILE A 81 -42.21 3.97 -12.43
C ILE A 81 -41.41 5.18 -12.93
N LEU A 82 -40.12 4.99 -13.22
CA LEU A 82 -39.24 6.08 -13.69
C LEU A 82 -39.60 6.56 -15.10
N ALA A 83 -40.11 5.66 -15.96
CA ALA A 83 -40.62 6.01 -17.27
C ALA A 83 -41.95 6.79 -17.20
N ARG A 84 -42.90 6.37 -16.34
CA ARG A 84 -44.22 7.01 -16.18
C ARG A 84 -44.12 8.43 -15.62
N ASN A 85 -43.22 8.68 -14.68
CA ASN A 85 -43.04 10.02 -14.11
C ASN A 85 -42.38 10.98 -15.09
N SER A 86 -41.77 10.49 -16.18
CA SER A 86 -41.12 11.32 -17.21
C SER A 86 -40.07 12.30 -16.64
N GLU A 87 -39.35 11.92 -15.59
CA GLU A 87 -38.37 12.78 -14.91
C GLU A 87 -36.92 12.46 -15.32
N ASN A 88 -36.43 11.22 -15.18
CA ASN A 88 -34.97 10.98 -15.26
C ASN A 88 -34.45 9.94 -16.30
N ILE A 89 -35.28 9.06 -16.88
CA ILE A 89 -34.83 8.12 -17.94
C ILE A 89 -35.09 8.65 -19.36
N SER A 90 -36.03 9.58 -19.56
CA SER A 90 -36.35 10.08 -20.91
C SER A 90 -35.21 10.95 -21.48
N PRO A 91 -34.70 10.67 -22.70
CA PRO A 91 -33.67 11.49 -23.34
C PRO A 91 -34.06 12.97 -23.55
N SER A 92 -35.36 13.31 -23.48
CA SER A 92 -35.87 14.68 -23.58
C SER A 92 -35.44 15.60 -22.43
N ASN A 93 -35.11 15.02 -21.27
CA ASN A 93 -34.90 15.74 -20.01
C ASN A 93 -33.43 15.91 -19.67
N TRP A 94 -32.57 15.18 -20.38
CA TRP A 94 -31.12 15.29 -20.22
C TRP A 94 -30.61 16.59 -20.83
N PRO A 95 -29.52 17.17 -20.30
CA PRO A 95 -28.95 18.40 -20.82
C PRO A 95 -28.67 18.31 -22.32
N ARG A 96 -29.16 19.31 -23.08
CA ARG A 96 -28.87 19.44 -24.53
C ARG A 96 -27.51 20.08 -24.80
N THR A 97 -26.88 20.63 -23.76
CA THR A 97 -25.53 21.20 -23.77
C THR A 97 -24.47 20.10 -23.75
N ARG A 98 -23.33 20.30 -24.43
CA ARG A 98 -22.15 19.44 -24.29
C ARG A 98 -21.24 19.83 -23.10
N THR A 99 -21.73 20.68 -22.21
CA THR A 99 -20.97 21.13 -21.04
C THR A 99 -21.09 20.09 -19.94
N GLU A 100 -20.04 19.31 -19.73
CA GLU A 100 -19.88 18.26 -18.72
C GLU A 100 -20.58 18.55 -17.38
N ALA A 101 -20.27 19.70 -16.75
CA ALA A 101 -20.84 20.08 -15.45
C ALA A 101 -22.37 20.22 -15.40
N THR A 102 -23.05 20.33 -16.55
CA THR A 102 -24.53 20.34 -16.61
C THR A 102 -25.13 18.95 -16.34
N PHE A 103 -24.35 17.88 -16.45
CA PHE A 103 -24.81 16.50 -16.25
C PHE A 103 -24.69 16.02 -14.79
N TYR A 104 -23.87 16.66 -13.94
CA TYR A 104 -23.66 16.18 -12.57
C TYR A 104 -24.96 16.13 -11.74
N GLY A 105 -25.83 17.14 -11.86
CA GLY A 105 -27.14 17.15 -11.19
C GLY A 105 -28.06 16.00 -11.64
N PRO A 106 -28.38 15.91 -12.95
CA PRO A 106 -29.20 14.84 -13.51
C PRO A 106 -28.67 13.42 -13.24
N VAL A 107 -27.35 13.20 -13.30
CA VAL A 107 -26.73 11.90 -12.98
C VAL A 107 -26.96 11.55 -11.50
N ALA A 108 -26.66 12.45 -10.56
CA ALA A 108 -26.94 12.19 -9.13
C ALA A 108 -28.43 11.92 -8.87
N GLN A 109 -29.33 12.64 -9.52
CA GLN A 109 -30.77 12.45 -9.36
C GLN A 109 -31.20 11.05 -9.85
N LEU A 110 -30.79 10.63 -11.06
CA LEU A 110 -31.10 9.29 -11.57
C LEU A 110 -30.60 8.18 -10.62
N LEU A 111 -29.37 8.28 -10.12
CA LEU A 111 -28.80 7.29 -9.19
C LEU A 111 -29.61 7.22 -7.88
N ASN A 112 -29.94 8.38 -7.30
CA ASN A 112 -30.71 8.47 -6.05
C ASN A 112 -32.17 8.01 -6.20
N ASP A 113 -32.79 8.26 -7.35
CA ASP A 113 -34.15 7.81 -7.65
C ASP A 113 -34.19 6.28 -7.73
N ILE A 114 -33.26 5.65 -8.45
CA ILE A 114 -33.18 4.19 -8.55
C ILE A 114 -32.97 3.56 -7.16
N ILE A 115 -32.04 4.10 -6.35
CA ILE A 115 -31.84 3.67 -4.96
C ILE A 115 -33.13 3.79 -4.15
N SER A 116 -33.79 4.95 -4.17
CA SER A 116 -34.99 5.20 -3.35
C SER A 116 -36.18 4.32 -3.78
N ARG A 117 -36.29 3.97 -5.07
CA ARG A 117 -37.30 3.01 -5.55
C ARG A 117 -36.95 1.58 -5.16
N ALA A 118 -35.69 1.17 -5.27
CA ALA A 118 -35.24 -0.15 -4.86
C ALA A 118 -35.41 -0.36 -3.34
N GLU A 119 -35.00 0.60 -2.51
CA GLU A 119 -35.24 0.61 -1.05
C GLU A 119 -36.74 0.53 -0.70
N SER A 120 -37.62 1.17 -1.50
CA SER A 120 -39.07 1.18 -1.26
C SER A 120 -39.79 -0.10 -1.71
N LEU A 121 -39.31 -0.78 -2.76
CA LEU A 121 -39.95 -1.97 -3.34
C LEU A 121 -39.34 -3.26 -2.78
N MET A 122 -38.07 -3.25 -2.39
CA MET A 122 -37.43 -4.29 -1.59
C MET A 122 -36.73 -3.65 -0.39
N PRO A 123 -37.44 -3.49 0.75
CA PRO A 123 -36.83 -3.08 2.01
C PRO A 123 -35.88 -4.18 2.50
N ALA A 124 -34.62 -4.13 2.05
CA ALA A 124 -33.58 -5.05 2.49
C ALA A 124 -33.42 -4.94 4.01
N ALA A 125 -33.60 -6.05 4.72
CA ALA A 125 -33.46 -6.10 6.18
C ALA A 125 -32.04 -5.66 6.61
N HIS A 126 -31.05 -6.04 5.81
CA HIS A 126 -29.64 -5.71 5.97
C HIS A 126 -29.09 -5.25 4.61
N SER A 127 -28.32 -4.18 4.61
CA SER A 127 -27.64 -3.62 3.44
C SER A 127 -26.40 -2.87 3.94
N PHE A 128 -25.23 -3.24 3.46
CA PHE A 128 -23.97 -2.59 3.83
C PHE A 128 -23.96 -1.10 3.41
N TYR A 129 -24.57 -0.79 2.26
CA TYR A 129 -24.70 0.57 1.74
C TYR A 129 -26.00 1.29 2.14
N LYS A 130 -26.67 0.85 3.21
CA LYS A 130 -27.87 1.52 3.75
C LYS A 130 -27.64 3.02 3.97
N GLY A 131 -28.50 3.84 3.35
CA GLY A 131 -28.41 5.30 3.41
C GLY A 131 -27.45 5.95 2.40
N LEU A 132 -26.86 5.17 1.48
CA LEU A 132 -26.07 5.69 0.37
C LEU A 132 -26.88 6.71 -0.45
N ARG A 133 -26.30 7.90 -0.67
CA ARG A 133 -26.81 8.90 -1.61
C ARG A 133 -25.67 9.52 -2.43
N PHE A 134 -25.99 9.90 -3.65
CA PHE A 134 -25.09 10.52 -4.61
C PHE A 134 -25.27 12.04 -4.65
N HIS A 135 -24.17 12.77 -4.75
CA HIS A 135 -24.17 14.23 -4.75
C HIS A 135 -23.22 14.75 -5.82
N ALA A 136 -23.68 15.71 -6.64
CA ALA A 136 -22.80 16.56 -7.43
C ALA A 136 -21.81 17.26 -6.48
N PHE A 137 -20.51 17.12 -6.76
CA PHE A 137 -19.44 17.43 -5.82
C PHE A 137 -18.55 18.54 -6.35
N ASN A 138 -17.82 18.30 -7.45
CA ASN A 138 -16.87 19.21 -8.12
C ASN A 138 -16.12 20.16 -7.15
N ARG A 139 -15.61 19.60 -6.06
CA ARG A 139 -14.87 20.31 -5.03
C ARG A 139 -13.73 19.45 -4.52
N THR A 140 -12.82 20.03 -3.75
CA THR A 140 -11.63 19.30 -3.29
C THR A 140 -11.96 18.35 -2.15
N VAL A 141 -11.50 17.10 -2.25
CA VAL A 141 -11.44 16.18 -1.10
C VAL A 141 -10.42 16.71 -0.08
N ARG A 142 -10.55 16.34 1.20
CA ARG A 142 -9.76 16.91 2.29
C ARG A 142 -8.26 16.73 2.07
N GLU A 143 -7.85 15.48 1.86
CA GLU A 143 -6.46 15.07 1.75
C GLU A 143 -5.86 15.41 0.37
N ILE A 144 -4.57 15.72 0.36
CA ILE A 144 -3.79 15.81 -0.87
C ILE A 144 -3.39 14.39 -1.26
N ALA A 145 -3.62 14.03 -2.52
CA ALA A 145 -3.23 12.72 -3.01
C ALA A 145 -1.70 12.53 -2.94
N PRO A 146 -1.18 11.35 -2.59
CA PRO A 146 0.25 11.09 -2.58
C PRO A 146 0.88 11.41 -3.94
N GLY A 147 2.02 12.09 -3.90
CA GLY A 147 2.66 12.64 -5.10
C GLY A 147 1.93 13.80 -5.78
N SER A 148 0.85 14.39 -5.24
CA SER A 148 0.08 15.49 -5.87
C SER A 148 0.41 16.90 -5.35
N LYS A 149 0.35 17.91 -6.23
CA LYS A 149 0.44 19.36 -5.92
C LYS A 149 -0.83 19.89 -5.25
N ALA A 150 -1.97 19.21 -5.41
CA ALA A 150 -3.27 19.69 -4.97
C ALA A 150 -4.22 18.53 -4.60
N PRO A 151 -5.24 18.75 -3.75
CA PRO A 151 -6.30 17.78 -3.55
C PRO A 151 -7.10 17.57 -4.84
N LEU A 152 -7.51 16.33 -5.10
CA LEU A 152 -8.30 15.96 -6.28
C LEU A 152 -9.77 16.40 -6.14
N LYS A 153 -10.49 16.41 -7.25
CA LYS A 153 -11.90 16.78 -7.34
C LYS A 153 -12.69 15.76 -8.17
N PRO A 154 -13.40 14.82 -7.53
CA PRO A 154 -14.41 14.02 -8.23
C PRO A 154 -15.61 14.88 -8.67
N ASP A 155 -16.22 14.54 -9.79
CA ASP A 155 -17.41 15.22 -10.31
C ASP A 155 -18.62 15.01 -9.40
N LEU A 156 -18.89 13.74 -9.07
CA LEU A 156 -19.87 13.33 -8.09
C LEU A 156 -19.30 12.26 -7.16
N VAL A 157 -19.90 12.14 -5.98
CA VAL A 157 -19.53 11.12 -5.00
C VAL A 157 -20.78 10.47 -4.42
N GLY A 158 -20.68 9.17 -4.15
CA GLY A 158 -21.63 8.43 -3.32
C GLY A 158 -21.11 8.34 -1.89
N SER A 159 -21.96 8.64 -0.90
CA SER A 159 -21.65 8.48 0.52
C SER A 159 -22.88 8.06 1.33
N ARG A 160 -22.67 7.25 2.37
CA ARG A 160 -23.63 6.99 3.45
C ARG A 160 -23.71 8.10 4.50
N THR A 161 -22.79 9.07 4.46
CA THR A 161 -22.69 10.16 5.45
C THR A 161 -23.09 11.50 4.82
N SER A 162 -23.60 12.44 5.63
CA SER A 162 -23.91 13.77 5.12
C SER A 162 -22.63 14.54 4.82
N ILE A 163 -22.28 14.62 3.54
CA ILE A 163 -21.09 15.33 3.07
C ILE A 163 -21.34 16.81 2.77
N ALA A 164 -22.60 17.28 2.73
CA ALA A 164 -22.95 18.60 2.17
C ALA A 164 -22.10 19.75 2.73
N ASP A 165 -21.99 19.86 4.07
CA ASP A 165 -21.44 21.03 4.76
C ASP A 165 -19.95 20.91 5.15
N VAL A 166 -19.29 19.79 4.83
CA VAL A 166 -17.91 19.50 5.27
C VAL A 166 -17.03 19.15 4.06
N LYS A 167 -15.74 19.46 4.13
CA LYS A 167 -14.72 18.93 3.20
C LYS A 167 -14.45 17.46 3.58
N PRO A 168 -14.98 16.46 2.85
CA PRO A 168 -14.93 15.06 3.28
C PRO A 168 -13.52 14.50 3.16
N SER A 169 -13.24 13.46 3.94
CA SER A 169 -12.11 12.56 3.73
C SER A 169 -12.41 11.59 2.59
N TRP A 170 -11.37 11.01 1.96
CA TRP A 170 -11.54 9.81 1.14
C TRP A 170 -12.18 8.63 1.87
N LYS A 171 -12.10 8.58 3.21
CA LYS A 171 -12.79 7.58 4.05
C LYS A 171 -14.31 7.78 4.11
N ASP A 172 -14.78 9.00 3.84
CA ASP A 172 -16.21 9.35 3.85
C ASP A 172 -16.85 9.16 2.45
N ILE A 173 -16.07 8.78 1.43
CA ILE A 173 -16.52 8.58 0.05
C ILE A 173 -16.58 7.07 -0.24
N ASP A 174 -17.80 6.55 -0.34
CA ASP A 174 -18.05 5.14 -0.65
C ASP A 174 -17.74 4.84 -2.14
N PHE A 175 -18.20 5.72 -3.05
CA PHE A 175 -18.03 5.61 -4.50
C PHE A 175 -17.64 6.95 -5.14
N ALA A 176 -16.76 6.91 -6.15
CA ALA A 176 -16.55 8.03 -7.06
C ALA A 176 -17.39 7.88 -8.33
N VAL A 177 -17.90 9.00 -8.86
CA VAL A 177 -18.54 9.06 -10.18
C VAL A 177 -17.81 10.11 -11.01
N GLU A 178 -17.45 9.73 -12.23
CA GLU A 178 -16.72 10.57 -13.18
C GLU A 178 -17.56 10.75 -14.46
N VAL A 179 -17.60 11.97 -15.00
CA VAL A 179 -18.42 12.35 -16.15
C VAL A 179 -17.54 13.00 -17.21
N LYS A 180 -17.47 12.43 -18.40
CA LYS A 180 -16.60 12.92 -19.49
C LYS A 180 -17.19 12.57 -20.86
N ASP A 181 -16.57 12.97 -21.96
CA ASP A 181 -16.92 12.53 -23.32
C ASP A 181 -15.96 11.47 -23.89
N ASN A 182 -14.73 11.39 -23.36
CA ASN A 182 -13.72 10.39 -23.70
C ASN A 182 -13.60 9.30 -22.62
N TRP A 183 -13.74 8.03 -23.00
CA TRP A 183 -13.62 6.89 -22.10
C TRP A 183 -12.23 6.69 -21.52
N GLY A 184 -11.15 6.89 -22.28
CA GLY A 184 -9.78 6.67 -21.82
C GLY A 184 -9.40 7.66 -20.73
N ASP A 185 -9.65 8.94 -20.98
CA ASP A 185 -9.39 10.03 -20.03
C ASP A 185 -10.25 9.91 -18.76
N MET A 186 -11.44 9.31 -18.86
CA MET A 186 -12.38 9.09 -17.75
C MET A 186 -11.91 7.93 -16.84
N VAL A 187 -11.44 6.82 -17.43
CA VAL A 187 -10.87 5.68 -16.69
C VAL A 187 -9.58 6.09 -15.98
N ALA A 188 -8.72 6.88 -16.64
CA ALA A 188 -7.50 7.39 -16.04
C ALA A 188 -7.80 8.31 -14.83
N GLN A 189 -8.72 9.28 -15.01
CA GLN A 189 -9.09 10.22 -13.96
C GLN A 189 -9.79 9.54 -12.78
N ALA A 190 -10.76 8.65 -13.03
CA ALA A 190 -11.41 7.87 -11.99
C ALA A 190 -10.42 6.97 -11.22
N GLY A 191 -9.41 6.43 -11.90
CA GLY A 191 -8.33 5.67 -11.28
C GLY A 191 -7.54 6.50 -10.26
N THR A 192 -7.33 7.81 -10.49
CA THR A 192 -6.68 8.67 -9.49
C THR A 192 -7.47 8.75 -8.18
N TYR A 193 -8.81 8.72 -8.23
CA TYR A 193 -9.65 8.71 -7.03
C TYR A 193 -9.60 7.35 -6.34
N VAL A 194 -9.68 6.25 -7.10
CA VAL A 194 -9.60 4.89 -6.57
C VAL A 194 -8.27 4.66 -5.83
N LEU A 195 -7.15 5.08 -6.43
CA LEU A 195 -5.83 4.96 -5.80
C LEU A 195 -5.83 5.61 -4.40
N ASN A 196 -6.50 6.75 -4.26
CA ASN A 196 -6.65 7.44 -2.98
C ASN A 196 -7.61 6.71 -2.03
N GLN A 197 -8.80 6.31 -2.49
CA GLN A 197 -9.73 5.50 -1.68
C GLN A 197 -9.05 4.25 -1.12
N ASN A 198 -8.21 3.58 -1.91
CA ASN A 198 -7.46 2.38 -1.49
C ASN A 198 -6.34 2.70 -0.49
N ILE A 199 -5.71 3.88 -0.54
CA ILE A 199 -4.71 4.29 0.47
C ILE A 199 -5.38 4.59 1.82
N PHE A 200 -6.53 5.25 1.80
CA PHE A 200 -7.25 5.62 3.03
C PHE A 200 -8.16 4.50 3.56
N VAL A 201 -8.53 3.54 2.72
CA VAL A 201 -9.36 2.36 3.05
C VAL A 201 -8.65 1.09 2.53
N PRO A 202 -7.54 0.68 3.17
CA PRO A 202 -6.60 -0.31 2.63
C PRO A 202 -7.05 -1.77 2.75
N ASN A 203 -8.31 -2.01 3.09
CA ASN A 203 -8.94 -3.33 3.13
C ASN A 203 -9.88 -3.57 1.92
N ARG A 204 -9.89 -2.69 0.92
CA ARG A 204 -10.62 -2.93 -0.34
C ARG A 204 -9.89 -3.98 -1.20
N LEU A 205 -10.64 -5.00 -1.64
CA LEU A 205 -10.21 -6.02 -2.61
C LEU A 205 -10.46 -5.51 -4.04
N PHE A 206 -11.58 -4.80 -4.23
CA PHE A 206 -11.87 -4.02 -5.42
C PHE A 206 -12.50 -2.68 -5.05
N THR A 207 -12.49 -1.73 -5.99
CA THR A 207 -13.15 -0.43 -5.84
C THR A 207 -13.96 -0.11 -7.09
N LEU A 208 -15.25 0.13 -6.90
CA LEU A 208 -16.18 0.50 -7.96
C LEU A 208 -16.14 2.02 -8.19
N ALA A 209 -15.83 2.42 -9.42
CA ALA A 209 -16.14 3.76 -9.95
C ALA A 209 -17.30 3.67 -10.95
N ILE A 210 -18.20 4.65 -10.89
CA ILE A 210 -19.29 4.79 -11.88
C ILE A 210 -18.84 5.79 -12.94
N LEU A 211 -18.90 5.39 -14.20
CA LEU A 211 -18.37 6.14 -15.33
C LEU A 211 -19.53 6.50 -16.26
N PHE A 212 -19.73 7.79 -16.54
CA PHE A 212 -20.82 8.26 -17.40
C PHE A 212 -20.30 9.09 -18.57
N ASN A 213 -20.51 8.59 -19.79
CA ASN A 213 -20.19 9.32 -21.00
C ASN A 213 -21.34 10.28 -21.34
N HIS A 214 -21.13 11.58 -21.15
CA HIS A 214 -22.18 12.57 -21.37
C HIS A 214 -22.51 12.81 -22.85
N ASN A 215 -21.57 12.53 -23.76
CA ASN A 215 -21.75 12.69 -25.20
C ASN A 215 -22.62 11.56 -25.79
N THR A 216 -22.40 10.31 -25.38
CA THR A 216 -23.20 9.15 -25.83
C THR A 216 -24.44 8.89 -24.94
N SER A 217 -24.41 9.36 -23.69
CA SER A 217 -25.38 9.04 -22.62
C SER A 217 -25.36 7.56 -22.24
N GLU A 218 -24.15 7.03 -22.02
CA GLU A 218 -23.87 5.65 -21.67
C GLU A 218 -23.21 5.56 -20.29
N PHE A 219 -23.61 4.57 -19.48
CA PHE A 219 -22.95 4.22 -18.24
C PHE A 219 -21.99 3.05 -18.42
N ARG A 220 -20.97 3.01 -17.55
CA ARG A 220 -20.17 1.83 -17.24
C ARG A 220 -19.95 1.75 -15.73
N PHE A 221 -19.92 0.54 -15.21
CA PHE A 221 -19.49 0.23 -13.85
C PHE A 221 -18.09 -0.36 -13.96
N ALA A 222 -17.08 0.28 -13.36
CA ALA A 222 -15.68 -0.07 -13.49
C ALA A 222 -15.10 -0.50 -12.14
N PHE A 223 -14.68 -1.76 -12.07
CA PHE A 223 -14.12 -2.42 -10.90
C PHE A 223 -12.60 -2.41 -11.02
N TYR A 224 -11.98 -1.55 -10.23
CA TYR A 224 -10.54 -1.41 -10.13
C TYR A 224 -10.01 -2.42 -9.12
N GLN A 225 -9.01 -3.19 -9.51
CA GLN A 225 -8.41 -4.27 -8.74
C GLN A 225 -6.89 -4.23 -8.92
N PRO A 226 -6.10 -4.91 -8.07
CA PRO A 226 -4.63 -5.02 -8.22
C PRO A 226 -4.14 -5.59 -9.56
N SER A 227 -5.06 -6.07 -10.40
CA SER A 227 -4.85 -6.68 -11.72
C SER A 227 -5.37 -5.82 -12.89
N GLY A 228 -5.75 -4.56 -12.62
CA GLY A 228 -6.24 -3.60 -13.61
C GLY A 228 -7.70 -3.20 -13.38
N VAL A 229 -8.43 -2.97 -14.46
CA VAL A 229 -9.86 -2.57 -14.44
C VAL A 229 -10.69 -3.55 -15.23
N VAL A 230 -11.75 -4.05 -14.61
CA VAL A 230 -12.83 -4.80 -15.27
C VAL A 230 -14.07 -3.92 -15.35
N SER A 231 -14.77 -3.90 -16.48
CA SER A 231 -15.98 -3.08 -16.63
C SER A 231 -17.11 -3.77 -17.38
N THR A 232 -18.34 -3.37 -17.04
CA THR A 232 -19.53 -3.71 -17.82
C THR A 232 -19.41 -3.17 -19.25
N PRO A 233 -20.19 -3.72 -20.21
CA PRO A 233 -20.35 -3.11 -21.52
C PRO A 233 -20.94 -1.70 -21.42
N ARG A 234 -21.01 -0.99 -22.55
CA ARG A 234 -21.66 0.33 -22.62
C ARG A 234 -23.16 0.18 -22.37
N LEU A 235 -23.64 0.66 -21.24
CA LEU A 235 -25.05 0.62 -20.89
C LEU A 235 -25.72 1.91 -21.38
N ALA A 236 -26.31 1.85 -22.57
CA ALA A 236 -26.94 3.00 -23.19
C ALA A 236 -28.26 3.36 -22.49
N LEU A 237 -28.28 4.50 -21.78
CA LEU A 237 -29.47 4.97 -21.05
C LEU A 237 -30.69 5.17 -21.98
N LYS A 238 -30.43 5.46 -23.26
CA LYS A 238 -31.47 5.68 -24.29
C LYS A 238 -32.17 4.39 -24.76
N THR A 239 -31.68 3.21 -24.37
CA THR A 239 -32.28 1.91 -24.74
C THR A 239 -32.98 1.27 -23.54
N ARG A 240 -34.05 0.50 -23.79
CA ARG A 240 -34.77 -0.21 -22.72
C ARG A 240 -33.88 -1.24 -22.01
N GLU A 241 -33.04 -1.92 -22.76
CA GLU A 241 -32.07 -2.89 -22.24
C GLU A 241 -31.00 -2.21 -21.38
N GLY A 242 -30.37 -1.15 -21.89
CA GLY A 242 -29.35 -0.39 -21.14
C GLY A 242 -29.91 0.26 -19.89
N SER A 243 -31.11 0.85 -19.95
CA SER A 243 -31.81 1.37 -18.76
C SER A 243 -32.04 0.30 -17.69
N ARG A 244 -32.51 -0.89 -18.09
CA ARG A 244 -32.75 -2.02 -17.17
C ARG A 244 -31.45 -2.57 -16.59
N ALA A 245 -30.37 -2.63 -17.37
CA ALA A 245 -29.05 -2.99 -16.89
C ALA A 245 -28.51 -1.98 -15.85
N ILE A 246 -28.64 -0.68 -16.11
CA ILE A 246 -28.28 0.40 -15.16
C ILE A 246 -29.08 0.27 -13.86
N ILE A 247 -30.40 0.09 -13.94
CA ILE A 247 -31.28 -0.11 -12.78
C ILE A 247 -30.83 -1.34 -11.99
N SER A 248 -30.58 -2.47 -12.66
CA SER A 248 -30.14 -3.71 -12.03
C SER A 248 -28.78 -3.57 -11.34
N ALA A 249 -27.83 -2.80 -11.91
CA ALA A 249 -26.53 -2.57 -11.28
C ALA A 249 -26.66 -1.74 -9.98
N ILE A 250 -27.40 -0.63 -10.04
CA ILE A 250 -27.59 0.28 -8.89
C ILE A 250 -28.46 -0.37 -7.81
N ALA A 251 -29.48 -1.14 -8.19
CA ALA A 251 -30.24 -1.95 -7.25
C ALA A 251 -29.37 -3.05 -6.62
N GLY A 252 -28.51 -3.71 -7.40
CA GLY A 252 -27.54 -4.68 -6.88
C GLY A 252 -26.59 -4.08 -5.85
N MET A 253 -26.09 -2.85 -6.06
CA MET A 253 -25.25 -2.13 -5.09
C MET A 253 -25.88 -2.02 -3.70
N ILE A 254 -27.20 -1.86 -3.60
CA ILE A 254 -27.88 -1.76 -2.29
C ILE A 254 -28.22 -3.13 -1.69
N LEU A 255 -28.08 -4.22 -2.45
CA LEU A 255 -28.28 -5.59 -1.99
C LEU A 255 -27.01 -6.27 -1.49
N TRP A 256 -25.84 -5.62 -1.55
CA TRP A 256 -24.65 -6.09 -0.83
C TRP A 256 -24.95 -6.11 0.67
N GLU A 257 -25.04 -7.31 1.24
CA GLU A 257 -25.52 -7.54 2.61
C GLU A 257 -24.50 -7.08 3.67
N ASP A 258 -23.22 -7.30 3.41
CA ASP A 258 -22.10 -7.04 4.33
C ASP A 258 -20.84 -6.49 3.61
N ALA A 259 -19.80 -6.21 4.38
CA ALA A 259 -18.54 -5.69 3.87
C ALA A 259 -17.83 -6.65 2.89
N ALA A 260 -17.92 -7.97 3.09
CA ALA A 260 -17.25 -8.95 2.22
C ALA A 260 -17.88 -8.97 0.83
N ALA A 261 -19.21 -9.03 0.77
CA ALA A 261 -19.98 -8.92 -0.48
C ALA A 261 -19.70 -7.59 -1.20
N ALA A 262 -19.55 -6.49 -0.44
CA ALA A 262 -19.19 -5.16 -0.96
C ALA A 262 -17.72 -4.98 -1.39
N GLY A 263 -16.91 -6.05 -1.41
CA GLY A 263 -15.53 -6.03 -1.90
C GLY A 263 -14.47 -5.64 -0.87
N PHE A 264 -14.73 -5.85 0.44
CA PHE A 264 -13.76 -5.61 1.51
C PHE A 264 -13.24 -6.92 2.13
N ASP A 265 -11.98 -6.91 2.51
CA ASP A 265 -11.33 -7.94 3.32
C ASP A 265 -11.90 -7.91 4.75
N ALA A 266 -12.91 -8.73 5.04
CA ALA A 266 -13.56 -8.80 6.34
C ALA A 266 -12.67 -9.38 7.47
N SER A 267 -11.43 -9.79 7.15
CA SER A 267 -10.41 -10.13 8.14
C SER A 267 -9.48 -8.94 8.49
N TYR A 268 -9.69 -7.75 7.90
CA TYR A 268 -8.91 -6.54 8.18
C TYR A 268 -9.77 -5.26 8.17
N ASP A 269 -9.77 -4.48 9.27
CA ASP A 269 -10.60 -3.26 9.41
C ASP A 269 -9.82 -1.94 9.21
N GLY A 270 -8.60 -2.03 8.68
CA GLY A 270 -7.65 -0.91 8.62
C GLY A 270 -6.73 -0.78 9.85
N LYS A 271 -7.06 -1.43 10.98
CA LYS A 271 -6.31 -1.36 12.25
C LYS A 271 -5.97 -2.72 12.85
N HIS A 272 -6.82 -3.72 12.71
CA HIS A 272 -6.67 -5.04 13.28
C HIS A 272 -6.83 -6.11 12.21
N PHE A 273 -6.05 -7.18 12.32
CA PHE A 273 -6.09 -8.35 11.46
C PHE A 273 -6.64 -9.54 12.26
N ALA A 274 -7.73 -10.15 11.81
CA ALA A 274 -8.11 -11.48 12.28
C ALA A 274 -7.25 -12.51 11.53
N LEU A 275 -6.51 -13.34 12.28
CA LEU A 275 -5.76 -14.45 11.72
C LEU A 275 -6.65 -15.66 11.48
N PRO A 276 -6.29 -16.54 10.54
CA PRO A 276 -6.83 -17.89 10.48
C PRO A 276 -6.84 -18.54 11.86
N SER A 277 -8.02 -18.98 12.29
CA SER A 277 -8.23 -19.55 13.63
C SER A 277 -9.50 -20.39 13.63
N LYS A 278 -9.60 -21.32 14.59
CA LYS A 278 -10.89 -21.96 14.85
C LYS A 278 -11.86 -20.94 15.47
N PRO A 279 -13.20 -21.12 15.34
CA PRO A 279 -14.18 -20.20 15.90
C PRO A 279 -13.99 -19.89 17.40
N GLU A 280 -13.54 -20.89 18.16
CA GLU A 280 -13.24 -20.82 19.60
C GLU A 280 -11.92 -20.10 19.94
N ASP A 281 -10.95 -20.08 19.02
CA ASP A 281 -9.56 -19.64 19.25
C ASP A 281 -9.26 -18.30 18.54
N ARG A 282 -10.28 -17.43 18.41
CA ARG A 282 -10.22 -16.23 17.57
C ARG A 282 -9.04 -15.31 17.92
N LEU A 283 -8.10 -15.22 16.99
CA LEU A 283 -6.83 -14.54 17.18
C LEU A 283 -6.77 -13.24 16.38
N VAL A 284 -6.67 -12.10 17.08
CA VAL A 284 -6.67 -10.76 16.48
C VAL A 284 -5.34 -10.06 16.77
N LEU A 285 -4.71 -9.51 15.74
CA LEU A 285 -3.52 -8.67 15.86
C LEU A 285 -3.89 -7.20 15.69
N GLN A 286 -3.41 -6.34 16.56
CA GLN A 286 -3.52 -4.88 16.44
C GLN A 286 -2.30 -4.30 15.72
N THR A 287 -2.52 -3.40 14.77
CA THR A 287 -1.46 -2.61 14.12
C THR A 287 -0.90 -1.58 15.09
N ILE A 288 0.39 -1.70 15.40
CA ILE A 288 1.16 -0.70 16.15
C ILE A 288 1.68 0.38 15.19
N ASN A 289 2.27 -0.05 14.06
CA ASN A 289 2.91 0.84 13.11
C ASN A 289 2.74 0.34 11.66
N CYS A 290 2.75 1.24 10.69
CA CYS A 290 2.85 0.92 9.27
C CYS A 290 4.24 1.34 8.79
N LEU A 291 5.07 0.36 8.42
CA LEU A 291 6.44 0.59 7.96
C LEU A 291 6.50 0.93 6.47
N CYS A 292 5.58 0.38 5.68
CA CYS A 292 5.49 0.60 4.26
C CYS A 292 4.04 0.46 3.79
N LEU A 293 3.59 1.37 2.92
CA LEU A 293 2.35 1.24 2.17
C LEU A 293 2.60 1.71 0.74
N ARG A 294 2.86 0.75 -0.15
CA ARG A 294 2.95 0.98 -1.59
C ARG A 294 1.63 0.58 -2.21
N ASN A 295 0.91 1.53 -2.78
CA ASN A 295 -0.34 1.29 -3.48
C ASN A 295 -0.22 1.65 -4.96
N SER A 296 -0.80 0.83 -5.81
CA SER A 296 -0.86 0.96 -7.27
C SER A 296 -2.26 0.54 -7.73
N ILE A 297 -2.67 0.91 -8.93
CA ILE A 297 -3.90 0.32 -9.47
C ILE A 297 -3.57 -1.09 -9.98
N LEU A 298 -2.56 -1.21 -10.83
CA LEU A 298 -2.01 -2.49 -11.26
C LEU A 298 -0.71 -2.77 -10.52
N GLY A 299 -0.63 -3.84 -9.74
CA GLY A 299 0.62 -4.21 -9.06
C GLY A 299 0.46 -5.02 -7.78
N ARG A 300 1.48 -4.93 -6.92
CA ARG A 300 1.63 -5.75 -5.70
C ARG A 300 0.89 -5.20 -4.48
N ASN A 301 0.53 -3.92 -4.46
CA ASN A 301 -0.18 -3.27 -3.34
C ASN A 301 0.36 -3.68 -1.96
N THR A 302 1.69 -3.59 -1.80
CA THR A 302 2.44 -4.08 -0.64
C THR A 302 2.20 -3.20 0.60
N GLY A 303 1.69 -3.79 1.67
CA GLY A 303 1.60 -3.17 2.99
C GLY A 303 2.46 -3.94 4.00
N VAL A 304 3.26 -3.24 4.79
CA VAL A 304 4.09 -3.82 5.86
C VAL A 304 3.77 -3.13 7.18
N TYR A 305 3.41 -3.93 8.18
CA TYR A 305 2.90 -3.47 9.47
C TYR A 305 3.67 -4.14 10.61
N VAL A 306 3.98 -3.38 11.67
CA VAL A 306 4.29 -3.97 12.99
C VAL A 306 2.97 -4.18 13.70
N VAL A 307 2.72 -5.42 14.13
CA VAL A 307 1.47 -5.86 14.74
C VAL A 307 1.75 -6.60 16.05
N THR A 308 0.79 -6.59 16.97
CA THR A 308 0.87 -7.29 18.28
C THR A 308 -0.40 -8.06 18.57
N PRO A 309 -0.35 -9.24 19.23
CA PRO A 309 -1.54 -9.94 19.68
C PRO A 309 -2.40 -9.07 20.61
N GLN A 310 -3.67 -8.91 20.27
CA GLN A 310 -4.62 -8.19 21.12
C GLN A 310 -5.03 -9.10 22.29
N ILE A 311 -4.58 -8.78 23.49
CA ILE A 311 -5.03 -9.47 24.71
C ILE A 311 -6.50 -9.11 24.96
N SER A 312 -7.38 -10.12 24.96
CA SER A 312 -8.79 -9.96 25.31
C SER A 312 -8.95 -9.54 26.77
N VAL A 313 -9.19 -8.25 27.01
CA VAL A 313 -9.64 -7.73 28.31
C VAL A 313 -11.14 -8.01 28.48
N GLU A 314 -11.50 -9.29 28.52
CA GLU A 314 -12.86 -9.77 28.79
C GLU A 314 -13.02 -10.23 30.25
N GLN A 315 -12.54 -9.41 31.19
CA GLN A 315 -12.91 -9.48 32.61
C GLN A 315 -13.05 -8.09 33.25
N ASP A 316 -13.93 -7.23 32.70
CA ASP A 316 -14.46 -6.08 33.49
C ASP A 316 -15.81 -5.53 32.99
N ARG A 317 -16.62 -6.33 32.29
CA ARG A 317 -17.97 -5.93 31.81
C ARG A 317 -19.14 -6.64 32.51
N THR A 318 -18.85 -7.46 33.53
CA THR A 318 -19.85 -8.22 34.30
C THR A 318 -20.00 -7.75 35.76
N THR A 319 -19.79 -6.47 36.05
CA THR A 319 -20.18 -5.85 37.34
C THR A 319 -20.51 -4.36 37.20
N LYS A 320 -21.59 -4.07 36.49
CA LYS A 320 -22.38 -2.82 36.65
C LYS A 320 -23.81 -3.02 36.14
N GLN A 321 -24.47 -4.04 36.68
CA GLN A 321 -25.93 -4.04 36.71
C GLN A 321 -26.39 -2.86 37.59
N SER A 322 -27.20 -1.99 37.01
CA SER A 322 -28.04 -1.07 37.76
C SER A 322 -28.89 -1.89 38.75
N PRO A 323 -29.01 -1.51 40.04
CA PRO A 323 -30.02 -2.10 40.89
C PRO A 323 -31.40 -1.70 40.37
N ASP A 324 -32.24 -2.68 40.06
CA ASP A 324 -33.64 -2.43 39.74
C ASP A 324 -34.39 -1.87 40.95
N VAL A 325 -35.48 -1.16 40.66
CA VAL A 325 -36.30 -0.46 41.65
C VAL A 325 -37.35 -1.43 42.20
N ASP A 326 -37.21 -1.80 43.47
CA ASP A 326 -38.32 -2.35 44.26
C ASP A 326 -38.82 -1.33 45.29
N ALA A 327 -40.13 -1.38 45.53
CA ALA A 327 -40.87 -0.38 46.29
C ALA A 327 -40.99 -0.70 47.79
N GLU A 328 -41.65 0.22 48.51
CA GLU A 328 -42.16 0.08 49.89
C GLU A 328 -41.15 0.10 51.07
N ALA A 329 -40.99 1.28 51.68
CA ALA A 329 -41.10 1.43 53.14
C ALA A 329 -41.37 2.89 53.55
N THR A 330 -42.50 3.10 54.21
CA THR A 330 -43.08 4.37 54.63
C THR A 330 -42.44 5.07 55.84
N HIS A 331 -42.65 6.40 55.90
CA HIS A 331 -42.98 7.23 57.09
C HIS A 331 -41.90 7.88 57.98
N ASN A 332 -42.19 9.17 58.33
CA ASN A 332 -41.79 9.97 59.52
C ASN A 332 -40.38 10.64 59.50
N LEU A 333 -40.13 11.89 59.94
CA LEU A 333 -40.88 12.99 60.61
C LEU A 333 -40.31 14.40 60.09
N PRO A 334 -40.59 15.62 60.62
CA PRO A 334 -40.65 16.85 59.79
C PRO A 334 -39.79 18.08 60.19
N SER A 335 -39.76 19.07 59.27
CA SER A 335 -39.76 20.54 59.46
C SER A 335 -38.65 21.31 60.23
N HIS A 336 -38.20 22.40 59.56
CA HIS A 336 -37.65 23.69 60.03
C HIS A 336 -36.13 23.94 59.96
N LEU A 337 -35.71 24.82 59.04
CA LEU A 337 -35.17 26.17 59.34
C LEU A 337 -34.80 26.96 58.07
N THR A 338 -35.12 28.25 58.03
CA THR A 338 -34.77 29.19 56.95
C THR A 338 -33.83 30.29 57.47
N LYS A 339 -32.86 30.77 56.66
CA LYS A 339 -32.67 32.20 56.27
C LYS A 339 -31.28 32.61 55.72
N ASN A 340 -31.31 33.57 54.78
CA ASN A 340 -30.37 34.69 54.49
C ASN A 340 -29.08 34.51 53.64
N LEU A 341 -29.15 34.91 52.34
CA LEU A 341 -28.63 36.17 51.71
C LEU A 341 -27.12 36.58 51.82
N PRO A 342 -26.55 37.50 50.96
CA PRO A 342 -26.97 38.02 49.63
C PRO A 342 -25.84 38.22 48.54
N LEU A 343 -26.25 38.68 47.35
CA LEU A 343 -25.43 39.25 46.24
C LEU A 343 -25.52 40.80 46.16
N PRO A 344 -24.54 41.49 45.53
CA PRO A 344 -24.77 42.73 44.77
C PRO A 344 -23.94 42.81 43.45
N SER A 345 -24.12 43.73 42.48
CA SER A 345 -25.24 44.56 41.96
C SER A 345 -24.80 45.21 40.60
N VAL A 346 -25.68 45.94 39.87
CA VAL A 346 -25.40 46.49 38.50
C VAL A 346 -25.96 47.93 38.32
N ARG A 347 -25.23 48.86 37.62
CA ARG A 347 -25.69 50.02 36.79
C ARG A 347 -24.49 50.94 36.37
N ALA A 348 -24.27 51.37 35.10
CA ALA A 348 -24.88 52.45 34.27
C ALA A 348 -24.29 53.88 34.51
N ALA A 349 -24.16 54.86 33.57
CA ALA A 349 -24.43 54.99 32.11
C ALA A 349 -23.97 56.35 31.46
N ARG A 350 -23.87 56.42 30.10
CA ARG A 350 -23.96 57.60 29.15
C ARG A 350 -22.84 58.68 29.00
N ARG A 351 -22.45 58.99 27.73
CA ARG A 351 -22.73 60.26 26.94
C ARG A 351 -21.92 60.36 25.60
N SER A 352 -22.42 61.17 24.63
CA SER A 352 -21.86 61.50 23.29
C SER A 352 -21.81 63.04 23.10
N PRO A 353 -21.65 63.71 21.91
CA PRO A 353 -20.98 63.43 20.60
C PRO A 353 -20.13 64.63 20.04
N ARG A 354 -19.45 64.54 18.86
CA ARG A 354 -19.21 65.69 17.92
C ARG A 354 -18.73 65.31 16.50
N ILE A 355 -18.70 66.30 15.57
CA ILE A 355 -18.67 66.18 14.08
C ILE A 355 -17.61 67.15 13.48
N LYS A 356 -17.24 66.95 12.18
CA LYS A 356 -16.47 67.82 11.21
C LYS A 356 -14.96 67.50 11.08
N GLU A 357 -14.26 67.66 9.93
CA GLU A 357 -14.61 68.02 8.53
C GLU A 357 -13.54 67.54 7.50
N LYS A 358 -13.83 67.72 6.21
CA LYS A 358 -13.07 67.51 4.94
C LYS A 358 -11.52 67.47 4.92
N GLY A 359 -10.96 66.67 3.99
CA GLY A 359 -9.59 66.79 3.44
C GLY A 359 -9.35 65.79 2.30
N GLU A 360 -8.65 66.17 1.21
CA GLU A 360 -8.56 65.39 -0.04
C GLU A 360 -7.22 64.65 -0.28
N ARG A 361 -7.32 63.58 -1.12
CA ARG A 361 -6.34 63.09 -2.12
C ARG A 361 -5.02 62.38 -1.72
N ILE A 362 -4.93 61.15 -2.23
CA ILE A 362 -3.86 60.59 -3.10
C ILE A 362 -2.84 59.55 -2.57
N LEU A 363 -2.89 58.38 -3.25
CA LEU A 363 -1.86 57.34 -3.54
C LEU A 363 -1.48 56.20 -2.55
N ARG A 364 -1.54 54.98 -3.12
CA ARG A 364 -0.84 53.70 -2.83
C ARG A 364 -1.39 52.77 -1.72
N SER A 365 -2.12 51.73 -2.18
CA SER A 365 -2.16 50.38 -1.59
C SER A 365 -0.75 49.76 -1.62
N ASP A 366 -0.30 48.91 -0.70
CA ASP A 366 -0.91 47.82 0.11
C ASP A 366 -0.17 47.70 1.48
N PRO A 367 -0.41 46.72 2.40
CA PRO A 367 -1.53 45.78 2.59
C PRO A 367 -2.03 45.74 4.08
N PHE A 368 -2.76 44.67 4.49
CA PHE A 368 -3.24 44.30 5.86
C PHE A 368 -4.51 45.03 6.36
N PRO A 369 -5.37 44.43 7.26
CA PRO A 369 -4.98 43.50 8.34
C PRO A 369 -5.87 42.28 8.65
N ARG A 370 -5.24 41.33 9.37
CA ARG A 370 -5.92 40.24 10.11
C ARG A 370 -6.88 40.82 11.15
N ARG A 371 -8.15 40.40 11.15
CA ARG A 371 -9.06 40.52 12.31
C ARG A 371 -9.47 39.13 12.82
N LYS A 372 -9.16 38.85 14.09
CA LYS A 372 -9.62 37.65 14.80
C LYS A 372 -11.12 37.82 15.11
N ALA A 373 -11.98 37.04 14.45
CA ALA A 373 -13.36 36.84 14.91
C ALA A 373 -13.38 35.70 15.94
N LYS A 374 -13.93 35.96 17.13
CA LYS A 374 -14.26 34.90 18.09
C LYS A 374 -15.55 34.23 17.61
N PHE A 375 -15.50 32.95 17.29
CA PHE A 375 -16.71 32.12 17.18
C PHE A 375 -16.86 31.28 18.46
N THR A 376 -18.03 31.41 19.07
CA THR A 376 -18.46 30.64 20.24
C THR A 376 -19.29 29.44 19.82
N ASN A 377 -19.11 28.33 20.53
CA ASN A 377 -19.92 27.10 20.51
C ASN A 377 -19.92 26.32 19.19
N ILE A 378 -19.04 25.31 19.15
CA ILE A 378 -19.01 24.23 18.16
C ILE A 378 -19.95 23.12 18.66
N PRO A 379 -20.94 22.64 17.86
CA PRO A 379 -21.67 21.41 18.15
C PRO A 379 -20.73 20.19 18.12
N GLU A 380 -21.09 19.12 18.83
CA GLU A 380 -20.23 17.94 19.06
C GLU A 380 -19.49 17.43 17.81
N GLU A 381 -18.23 16.98 18.01
CA GLU A 381 -17.39 16.44 16.95
C GLU A 381 -18.08 15.31 16.18
N VAL A 382 -18.27 15.51 14.87
CA VAL A 382 -18.60 14.44 13.93
C VAL A 382 -17.41 13.49 13.86
N LYS A 383 -17.47 12.40 14.63
CA LYS A 383 -16.45 11.36 14.66
C LYS A 383 -16.31 10.71 13.28
N PRO A 384 -15.10 10.62 12.69
CA PRO A 384 -14.91 9.96 11.41
C PRO A 384 -15.33 8.49 11.47
N VAL A 385 -15.97 8.00 10.41
CA VAL A 385 -16.58 6.67 10.37
C VAL A 385 -15.57 5.64 9.86
N ASN A 386 -15.44 4.51 10.57
CA ASN A 386 -14.83 3.31 10.00
C ASN A 386 -15.89 2.63 9.10
N PRO A 387 -15.62 2.32 7.81
CA PRO A 387 -16.59 1.63 6.96
C PRO A 387 -17.08 0.27 7.51
N MET A 388 -16.31 -0.36 8.41
CA MET A 388 -16.65 -1.62 9.12
C MET A 388 -17.45 -1.42 10.42
N ARG A 389 -18.01 -0.23 10.70
CA ARG A 389 -18.55 0.13 12.04
C ARG A 389 -19.74 -0.73 12.49
N GLY A 390 -19.43 -1.82 13.19
CA GLY A 390 -20.41 -2.74 13.80
C GLY A 390 -20.22 -4.20 13.38
N GLU A 391 -19.53 -4.46 12.27
CA GLU A 391 -19.18 -5.82 11.87
C GLU A 391 -18.00 -6.35 12.71
N LEU A 392 -18.18 -7.53 13.29
CA LEU A 392 -17.09 -8.28 13.89
C LEU A 392 -16.14 -8.73 12.78
N LEU A 393 -14.84 -8.42 12.91
CA LEU A 393 -13.81 -9.03 12.05
C LEU A 393 -13.98 -10.55 12.02
N ARG A 394 -13.86 -11.15 10.85
CA ARG A 394 -14.08 -12.58 10.65
C ARG A 394 -12.73 -13.26 10.40
N ALA A 395 -12.45 -14.29 11.20
CA ALA A 395 -11.27 -15.14 11.02
C ALA A 395 -11.50 -16.12 9.86
N GLN A 396 -10.46 -16.37 9.07
CA GLN A 396 -10.48 -17.38 8.02
C GLN A 396 -10.39 -18.80 8.61
N PRO A 397 -10.88 -19.83 7.89
CA PRO A 397 -10.52 -21.22 8.18
C PRO A 397 -9.00 -21.39 8.20
N LEU A 398 -8.51 -22.39 8.94
CA LEU A 398 -7.07 -22.69 8.97
C LEU A 398 -6.60 -23.23 7.60
N PRO A 399 -5.74 -22.51 6.86
CA PRO A 399 -5.26 -22.95 5.55
C PRO A 399 -4.23 -24.09 5.68
N PRO A 400 -3.98 -24.87 4.62
CA PRO A 400 -2.99 -25.97 4.65
C PRO A 400 -1.56 -25.54 4.99
N SER A 401 -1.19 -24.27 4.77
CA SER A 401 0.11 -23.71 5.16
C SER A 401 0.21 -23.38 6.66
N TRP A 402 -0.87 -23.53 7.44
CA TRP A 402 -0.91 -23.10 8.84
C TRP A 402 -0.20 -24.05 9.80
N LYS A 403 0.80 -23.52 10.51
CA LYS A 403 1.61 -24.24 11.51
C LYS A 403 1.23 -23.80 12.92
N ALA A 404 0.32 -24.58 13.52
CA ALA A 404 -0.26 -24.29 14.84
C ALA A 404 0.74 -24.41 16.01
N ASP A 405 1.92 -24.97 15.78
CA ASP A 405 3.02 -25.15 16.73
C ASP A 405 3.93 -23.93 16.86
N ARG A 406 3.83 -22.94 15.95
CA ARG A 406 4.66 -21.73 15.96
C ARG A 406 4.02 -20.61 16.78
N PRO A 407 4.57 -20.23 17.95
CA PRO A 407 4.02 -19.16 18.77
C PRO A 407 4.20 -17.80 18.11
N LEU A 408 3.20 -16.91 18.24
CA LEU A 408 3.31 -15.53 17.79
C LEU A 408 4.15 -14.69 18.78
N PRO A 409 5.21 -14.01 18.32
CA PRO A 409 5.94 -13.04 19.13
C PRO A 409 5.07 -11.84 19.54
N PRO A 410 5.39 -11.15 20.66
CA PRO A 410 4.69 -9.95 21.10
C PRO A 410 4.67 -8.82 20.08
N GLU A 411 5.74 -8.65 19.30
CA GLU A 411 5.79 -7.79 18.11
C GLU A 411 6.14 -8.66 16.91
N THR A 412 5.30 -8.62 15.88
CA THR A 412 5.45 -9.38 14.63
C THR A 412 5.35 -8.42 13.45
N LEU A 413 6.12 -8.65 12.39
CA LEU A 413 5.98 -7.94 11.12
C LEU A 413 5.00 -8.69 10.23
N LEU A 414 3.88 -8.06 9.88
CA LEU A 414 2.91 -8.57 8.91
C LEU A 414 3.11 -7.86 7.57
N LYS A 415 3.54 -8.60 6.56
CA LYS A 415 3.54 -8.21 5.14
C LYS A 415 2.24 -8.70 4.52
N LYS A 416 1.56 -7.84 3.77
CA LYS A 416 0.49 -8.20 2.81
C LYS A 416 0.90 -7.77 1.41
N SER A 417 0.58 -8.57 0.41
CA SER A 417 0.89 -8.27 -1.00
C SER A 417 -0.06 -8.99 -1.96
N TRP A 418 0.00 -8.57 -3.22
CA TRP A 418 -0.74 -9.11 -4.37
C TRP A 418 0.24 -9.60 -5.47
N PRO A 419 1.07 -10.62 -5.18
CA PRO A 419 1.91 -11.27 -6.18
C PRO A 419 1.07 -11.87 -7.31
N LEU A 420 1.72 -12.12 -8.46
CA LEU A 420 1.13 -12.93 -9.54
C LEU A 420 0.73 -14.30 -8.97
N CYS A 421 -0.40 -14.85 -9.43
CA CYS A 421 -0.99 -16.08 -8.90
C CYS A 421 -0.02 -17.27 -9.02
N SER A 422 0.75 -17.35 -10.11
CA SER A 422 1.83 -18.33 -10.32
C SER A 422 3.00 -18.21 -9.34
N ARG A 423 3.09 -17.11 -8.58
CA ARG A 423 4.13 -16.86 -7.56
C ARG A 423 3.54 -16.61 -6.17
N ALA A 424 2.24 -16.77 -5.97
CA ALA A 424 1.58 -16.35 -4.73
C ALA A 424 2.13 -17.04 -3.47
N ASN A 425 2.47 -18.32 -3.59
CA ASN A 425 3.03 -19.11 -2.50
C ASN A 425 4.56 -18.96 -2.37
N MET A 426 5.24 -18.36 -3.37
CA MET A 426 6.69 -18.48 -3.55
C MET A 426 7.50 -17.92 -2.37
N GLU A 427 7.19 -16.70 -1.90
CA GLU A 427 7.89 -16.11 -0.75
C GLU A 427 7.72 -16.95 0.52
N GLY A 428 6.50 -17.43 0.77
CA GLY A 428 6.18 -18.27 1.92
C GLY A 428 6.93 -19.60 1.89
N THR A 429 6.86 -20.33 0.77
CA THR A 429 7.56 -21.61 0.60
C THR A 429 9.07 -21.45 0.61
N MET A 430 9.60 -20.35 0.08
CA MET A 430 11.03 -20.03 0.09
C MET A 430 11.53 -19.87 1.53
N PHE A 431 10.98 -18.93 2.30
CA PHE A 431 11.42 -18.69 3.68
C PHE A 431 11.08 -19.85 4.63
N GLU A 432 10.11 -20.69 4.29
CA GLU A 432 9.82 -21.93 5.00
C GLU A 432 10.88 -23.01 4.78
N ALA A 433 11.43 -23.12 3.56
CA ALA A 433 12.49 -24.07 3.23
C ALA A 433 13.85 -23.72 3.85
N VAL A 434 14.11 -22.44 4.13
CA VAL A 434 15.35 -21.92 4.72
C VAL A 434 15.19 -21.36 6.14
N HIS A 435 14.12 -21.76 6.81
CA HIS A 435 13.76 -21.32 8.17
C HIS A 435 14.91 -21.49 9.18
N GLY A 436 15.12 -20.48 10.03
CA GLY A 436 16.18 -20.47 11.04
C GLY A 436 17.62 -20.22 10.56
N GLN A 437 17.89 -20.25 9.24
CA GLN A 437 19.24 -20.10 8.68
C GLN A 437 19.79 -18.68 8.83
N PHE A 438 21.11 -18.57 9.03
CA PHE A 438 21.82 -17.30 9.19
C PHE A 438 21.60 -16.33 8.02
N GLY A 439 21.39 -15.05 8.35
CA GLY A 439 21.28 -13.96 7.36
C GLY A 439 19.90 -13.80 6.73
N LEU A 440 18.89 -14.53 7.21
CA LEU A 440 17.53 -14.53 6.69
C LEU A 440 16.49 -14.20 7.78
N PRO A 441 15.33 -13.63 7.43
CA PRO A 441 14.26 -13.33 8.37
C PRO A 441 13.58 -14.61 8.84
N GLU A 442 13.14 -14.60 10.09
CA GLU A 442 12.45 -15.73 10.70
C GLU A 442 10.94 -15.66 10.40
N LEU A 443 10.51 -16.53 9.48
CA LEU A 443 9.11 -16.66 9.08
C LEU A 443 8.32 -17.42 10.15
N VAL A 444 7.35 -16.73 10.76
CA VAL A 444 6.38 -17.33 11.68
C VAL A 444 5.33 -18.09 10.88
N GLN A 445 4.59 -17.41 10.01
CA GLN A 445 3.42 -17.98 9.33
C GLN A 445 3.12 -17.27 8.01
N TRP A 446 2.58 -17.97 7.01
CA TRP A 446 2.08 -17.35 5.77
C TRP A 446 0.77 -18.01 5.28
N TYR A 447 -0.06 -17.26 4.55
CA TYR A 447 -1.31 -17.77 3.98
C TYR A 447 -1.84 -16.91 2.82
N ASN A 448 -2.65 -17.54 1.97
CA ASN A 448 -3.50 -16.86 1.00
C ASN A 448 -4.76 -16.34 1.72
N VAL A 449 -5.23 -15.14 1.37
CA VAL A 449 -6.46 -14.56 1.91
C VAL A 449 -7.64 -15.09 1.09
N GLU A 450 -8.47 -15.93 1.71
CA GLU A 450 -9.65 -16.56 1.11
C GLU A 450 -10.97 -15.85 1.47
N SER A 451 -12.06 -16.13 0.75
CA SER A 451 -13.40 -15.70 1.17
C SER A 451 -13.89 -16.50 2.37
N LEU A 452 -14.72 -15.84 3.16
CA LEU A 452 -15.34 -16.38 4.37
C LEU A 452 -16.70 -17.03 4.09
N ASP A 453 -17.25 -16.86 2.88
CA ASP A 453 -18.47 -17.53 2.43
C ASP A 453 -18.20 -18.91 1.78
N GLY A 454 -16.94 -19.23 1.48
CA GLY A 454 -16.54 -20.45 0.78
C GLY A 454 -17.10 -20.60 -0.64
N LYS A 455 -17.64 -19.52 -1.23
CA LYS A 455 -18.24 -19.49 -2.57
C LYS A 455 -17.39 -18.72 -3.58
N HIS A 456 -16.57 -17.80 -3.08
CA HIS A 456 -15.67 -16.97 -3.87
C HIS A 456 -14.22 -17.18 -3.44
N ASP A 457 -13.30 -17.12 -4.39
CA ASP A 457 -11.88 -16.95 -4.11
C ASP A 457 -11.56 -15.46 -4.25
N PHE A 458 -11.21 -14.77 -3.17
CA PHE A 458 -10.80 -13.35 -3.22
C PHE A 458 -9.37 -13.14 -3.77
N ASN A 459 -9.10 -13.76 -4.91
CA ASN A 459 -8.02 -13.45 -5.82
C ASN A 459 -8.60 -12.66 -7.02
N SER A 460 -7.74 -12.09 -7.86
CA SER A 460 -8.19 -11.51 -9.13
C SER A 460 -8.53 -12.56 -10.20
N THR A 461 -8.13 -13.82 -9.97
CA THR A 461 -8.37 -14.98 -10.85
C THR A 461 -9.85 -15.17 -11.11
N GLU A 462 -10.66 -15.19 -10.05
CA GLU A 462 -12.10 -15.41 -10.17
C GLU A 462 -12.78 -14.34 -11.03
N TYR A 463 -12.34 -13.08 -10.91
CA TYR A 463 -12.91 -11.97 -11.67
C TYR A 463 -12.47 -11.96 -13.14
N LEU A 464 -11.23 -12.33 -13.46
CA LEU A 464 -10.67 -12.17 -14.81
C LEU A 464 -10.76 -13.42 -15.70
N GLU A 465 -10.89 -14.61 -15.11
CA GLU A 465 -11.11 -15.87 -15.82
C GLU A 465 -12.59 -16.13 -16.11
N LYS A 466 -13.50 -15.71 -15.21
CA LYS A 466 -14.95 -15.87 -15.41
C LYS A 466 -15.56 -14.87 -16.39
N ILE A 467 -14.83 -13.85 -16.85
CA ILE A 467 -15.34 -12.89 -17.82
C ILE A 467 -15.59 -13.55 -19.17
N GLU A 468 -16.86 -13.63 -19.54
CA GLU A 468 -17.28 -13.98 -20.88
C GLU A 468 -17.03 -12.83 -21.85
N ASN A 469 -16.61 -13.18 -23.08
CA ASN A 469 -16.35 -12.23 -24.16
C ASN A 469 -15.37 -11.12 -23.77
N ARG A 470 -14.27 -11.47 -23.07
CA ARG A 470 -13.25 -10.52 -22.64
C ARG A 470 -12.63 -9.79 -23.83
N VAL A 471 -12.82 -8.47 -23.90
CA VAL A 471 -12.18 -7.61 -24.91
C VAL A 471 -11.40 -6.50 -24.21
N GLY A 472 -10.20 -6.18 -24.74
CA GLY A 472 -9.44 -5.02 -24.27
C GLY A 472 -10.18 -3.70 -24.52
N TRP A 473 -10.32 -2.86 -23.50
CA TRP A 473 -11.11 -1.64 -23.57
C TRP A 473 -10.26 -0.37 -23.58
N GLY A 474 -10.23 0.32 -24.73
CA GLY A 474 -10.02 1.77 -24.85
C GLY A 474 -8.62 2.33 -24.53
N ILE A 475 -7.82 1.61 -23.75
CA ILE A 475 -6.44 1.94 -23.34
C ILE A 475 -5.49 0.74 -23.63
N THR A 476 -6.04 -0.42 -23.98
CA THR A 476 -5.27 -1.57 -24.49
C THR A 476 -4.77 -1.29 -25.92
N THR A 477 -3.50 -1.57 -26.22
CA THR A 477 -2.93 -1.31 -27.54
C THR A 477 -3.46 -2.28 -28.60
N ASP A 478 -3.53 -3.57 -28.25
CA ASP A 478 -3.65 -4.64 -29.26
C ASP A 478 -4.84 -5.60 -29.05
N GLY A 479 -5.69 -5.36 -28.05
CA GLY A 479 -6.90 -6.16 -27.75
C GLY A 479 -6.65 -7.59 -27.24
N ASN A 480 -5.48 -8.17 -27.50
CA ASN A 480 -5.03 -9.51 -27.14
C ASN A 480 -4.33 -9.61 -25.78
N ALA A 481 -4.39 -8.56 -24.96
CA ALA A 481 -3.74 -8.51 -23.66
C ALA A 481 -4.18 -9.67 -22.75
N LYS A 482 -3.23 -10.46 -22.26
CA LYS A 482 -3.47 -11.45 -21.21
C LYS A 482 -3.52 -10.72 -19.86
N PRO A 483 -4.59 -10.85 -19.07
CA PRO A 483 -4.64 -10.22 -17.75
C PRO A 483 -3.57 -10.76 -16.81
N GLU A 484 -2.92 -9.87 -16.05
CA GLU A 484 -2.03 -10.27 -14.96
C GLU A 484 -2.85 -10.76 -13.77
N ILE A 485 -2.97 -12.07 -13.62
CA ILE A 485 -3.71 -12.65 -12.51
C ILE A 485 -2.85 -12.63 -11.24
N ARG A 486 -3.38 -12.03 -10.17
CA ARG A 486 -2.76 -11.83 -8.84
C ARG A 486 -3.63 -12.37 -7.68
N ARG A 487 -3.01 -12.74 -6.57
CA ARG A 487 -3.66 -13.30 -5.37
C ARG A 487 -3.23 -12.54 -4.12
N HIS A 488 -4.14 -12.29 -3.18
CA HIS A 488 -3.84 -11.62 -1.92
C HIS A 488 -3.18 -12.60 -0.94
N VAL A 489 -1.99 -12.25 -0.45
CA VAL A 489 -1.15 -13.08 0.42
C VAL A 489 -0.76 -12.29 1.66
N ARG A 490 -0.61 -12.99 2.79
CA ARG A 490 -0.05 -12.45 4.03
C ARG A 490 1.08 -13.34 4.55
N ALA A 491 2.17 -12.71 4.99
CA ALA A 491 3.30 -13.36 5.64
C ALA A 491 3.66 -12.63 6.94
N LEU A 492 3.95 -13.40 7.99
CA LEU A 492 4.26 -12.95 9.34
C LEU A 492 5.70 -13.35 9.68
N PHE A 493 6.50 -12.38 10.08
CA PHE A 493 7.91 -12.57 10.44
C PHE A 493 8.16 -12.06 11.86
N SER A 494 8.97 -12.77 12.65
CA SER A 494 9.40 -12.29 13.98
C SER A 494 10.51 -11.25 13.87
N THR A 495 11.26 -11.28 12.76
CA THR A 495 12.29 -10.30 12.43
C THR A 495 11.70 -8.93 12.14
N VAL A 496 12.02 -7.96 13.01
CA VAL A 496 11.86 -6.52 12.74
C VAL A 496 13.25 -5.92 12.53
N GLY A 497 13.40 -5.05 11.54
CA GLY A 497 14.67 -4.40 11.21
C GLY A 497 14.48 -3.03 10.56
N LYS A 498 15.56 -2.25 10.51
CA LYS A 498 15.64 -0.96 9.81
C LYS A 498 16.41 -1.13 8.49
N ASN A 499 16.17 -0.28 7.51
CA ASN A 499 16.90 -0.33 6.24
C ASN A 499 18.42 -0.21 6.42
N ILE A 500 19.20 -0.88 5.57
CA ILE A 500 20.67 -0.87 5.54
C ILE A 500 21.31 0.53 5.58
N SER A 501 20.65 1.56 5.03
CA SER A 501 21.13 2.96 5.11
C SER A 501 21.16 3.55 6.52
N THR A 502 20.47 2.91 7.48
CA THR A 502 20.47 3.33 8.89
C THR A 502 21.69 2.87 9.69
N ALA A 503 22.63 2.16 9.07
CA ALA A 503 23.89 1.74 9.69
C ALA A 503 24.59 2.91 10.41
N GLU A 504 25.10 2.65 11.61
CA GLU A 504 25.79 3.62 12.44
C GLU A 504 27.15 4.03 11.87
N GLY A 505 27.76 3.16 11.05
CA GLY A 505 29.09 3.35 10.51
C GLY A 505 29.47 2.41 9.35
N PRO A 506 30.59 2.65 8.65
CA PRO A 506 31.11 1.78 7.58
C PRO A 506 31.31 0.32 8.01
N ARG A 507 31.72 0.10 9.26
CA ARG A 507 31.90 -1.26 9.83
C ARG A 507 30.57 -2.02 9.84
N GLN A 508 29.55 -1.47 10.50
CA GLN A 508 28.23 -2.10 10.58
C GLN A 508 27.60 -2.27 9.19
N LEU A 509 27.79 -1.30 8.28
CA LEU A 509 27.35 -1.43 6.89
C LEU A 509 27.96 -2.67 6.21
N VAL A 510 29.29 -2.83 6.24
CA VAL A 510 29.94 -3.99 5.60
C VAL A 510 29.62 -5.30 6.32
N THR A 511 29.56 -5.31 7.65
CA THR A 511 29.15 -6.49 8.44
C THR A 511 27.72 -6.92 8.11
N ALA A 512 26.77 -5.97 8.03
CA ALA A 512 25.38 -6.26 7.68
C ALA A 512 25.23 -6.71 6.21
N LEU A 513 25.98 -6.13 5.28
CA LEU A 513 26.02 -6.59 3.89
C LEU A 513 26.58 -8.01 3.79
N ALA A 514 27.68 -8.33 4.49
CA ALA A 514 28.24 -9.67 4.52
C ALA A 514 27.26 -10.69 5.12
N HIS A 515 26.60 -10.35 6.24
CA HIS A 515 25.61 -11.22 6.87
C HIS A 515 24.36 -11.46 6.00
N ALA A 516 23.86 -10.43 5.31
CA ALA A 516 22.75 -10.59 4.37
C ALA A 516 23.17 -11.38 3.10
N MET A 517 24.44 -11.28 2.68
CA MET A 517 25.00 -12.08 1.57
C MET A 517 25.17 -13.56 1.95
N LEU A 518 25.46 -13.88 3.22
CA LEU A 518 25.38 -15.26 3.73
C LEU A 518 23.94 -15.77 3.67
N GLY A 519 22.95 -14.93 3.98
CA GLY A 519 21.53 -15.26 3.77
C GLY A 519 21.19 -15.51 2.29
N HIS A 520 21.75 -14.72 1.38
CA HIS A 520 21.60 -14.93 -0.06
C HIS A 520 22.23 -16.25 -0.54
N ALA A 521 23.40 -16.62 -0.01
CA ALA A 521 24.00 -17.93 -0.26
C ALA A 521 23.09 -19.06 0.26
N ASN A 522 22.62 -18.96 1.49
CA ASN A 522 21.68 -19.89 2.11
C ASN A 522 20.40 -20.09 1.28
N LEU A 523 19.82 -19.02 0.72
CA LEU A 523 18.71 -19.09 -0.24
C LEU A 523 19.09 -19.87 -1.51
N PHE A 524 20.24 -19.56 -2.10
CA PHE A 524 20.69 -20.22 -3.34
C PHE A 524 20.97 -21.71 -3.14
N PHE A 525 21.70 -22.09 -2.09
CA PHE A 525 21.95 -23.49 -1.75
C PHE A 525 20.69 -24.22 -1.26
N GLY A 526 19.70 -23.49 -0.72
CA GLY A 526 18.33 -23.96 -0.50
C GLY A 526 17.49 -24.14 -1.78
N GLY A 527 18.03 -23.80 -2.95
CA GLY A 527 17.39 -24.02 -4.25
C GLY A 527 16.61 -22.81 -4.80
N TYR A 528 16.83 -21.59 -4.30
CA TYR A 528 16.08 -20.39 -4.70
C TYR A 528 16.98 -19.25 -5.21
N LEU A 529 16.57 -18.58 -6.30
CA LEU A 529 17.19 -17.34 -6.76
C LEU A 529 16.36 -16.14 -6.31
N HIS A 530 17.00 -15.07 -5.82
CA HIS A 530 16.32 -13.92 -5.23
C HIS A 530 15.85 -12.91 -6.28
N ARG A 531 16.73 -12.55 -7.23
CA ARG A 531 16.46 -11.68 -8.40
C ARG A 531 16.03 -10.23 -8.14
N ASP A 532 15.99 -9.81 -6.87
CA ASP A 532 15.76 -8.41 -6.47
C ASP A 532 16.61 -8.04 -5.25
N VAL A 533 17.88 -8.44 -5.28
CA VAL A 533 18.87 -8.02 -4.27
C VAL A 533 19.07 -6.51 -4.41
N SER A 534 18.62 -5.75 -3.41
CA SER A 534 18.57 -4.30 -3.44
C SER A 534 18.80 -3.70 -2.04
N SER A 535 19.18 -2.42 -1.98
CA SER A 535 19.29 -1.72 -0.69
C SER A 535 17.96 -1.64 0.06
N GLY A 536 16.83 -1.70 -0.63
CA GLY A 536 15.50 -1.75 -0.02
C GLY A 536 15.21 -3.07 0.72
N ASN A 537 15.87 -4.15 0.29
CA ASN A 537 15.60 -5.52 0.71
C ASN A 537 16.65 -6.05 1.70
N ILE A 538 17.47 -5.18 2.28
CA ILE A 538 18.45 -5.52 3.32
C ILE A 538 18.12 -4.73 4.58
N VAL A 539 18.00 -5.44 5.70
CA VAL A 539 17.66 -4.85 7.01
C VAL A 539 18.68 -5.18 8.09
N ILE A 540 18.92 -4.20 8.97
CA ILE A 540 19.69 -4.34 10.20
C ILE A 540 18.68 -4.54 11.35
N PRO A 541 18.74 -5.66 12.11
CA PRO A 541 17.89 -5.84 13.29
C PRO A 541 18.31 -4.87 14.42
N PRO A 542 17.39 -4.46 15.32
CA PRO A 542 17.71 -3.56 16.44
C PRO A 542 18.84 -4.05 17.35
N GLU A 543 18.96 -5.37 17.50
CA GLU A 543 20.06 -6.06 18.18
C GLU A 543 20.54 -7.23 17.31
N PRO A 544 21.85 -7.58 17.33
CA PRO A 544 22.36 -8.74 16.60
C PRO A 544 21.69 -10.05 17.05
N GLN A 545 21.23 -10.85 16.09
CA GLN A 545 20.42 -12.05 16.33
C GLN A 545 21.26 -13.32 16.36
N THR A 546 20.97 -14.25 17.28
CA THR A 546 21.53 -15.61 17.22
C THR A 546 20.69 -16.43 16.23
N GLN A 547 21.33 -17.07 15.25
CA GLN A 547 20.68 -17.91 14.23
C GLN A 547 21.47 -19.20 14.03
N ASP A 548 20.88 -20.19 13.35
CA ASP A 548 21.62 -21.42 13.04
C ASP A 548 22.72 -21.15 12.01
N THR A 549 23.91 -21.68 12.29
CA THR A 549 25.11 -21.59 11.45
C THR A 549 25.58 -22.96 10.96
N GLN A 550 24.89 -24.07 11.26
CA GLN A 550 25.33 -25.41 10.87
C GLN A 550 25.54 -25.52 9.35
N GLN A 551 24.48 -25.27 8.57
CA GLN A 551 24.57 -25.31 7.10
C GLN A 551 25.59 -24.32 6.53
N LEU A 552 25.75 -23.16 7.18
CA LEU A 552 26.75 -22.19 6.79
C LEU A 552 28.18 -22.70 7.04
N ASN A 553 28.43 -23.37 8.15
CA ASN A 553 29.72 -23.96 8.49
C ASN A 553 30.06 -25.17 7.60
N GLU A 554 29.05 -25.90 7.12
CA GLU A 554 29.21 -26.95 6.10
C GLU A 554 29.58 -26.36 4.73
N GLN A 555 28.92 -25.28 4.30
CA GLN A 555 29.18 -24.60 3.02
C GLN A 555 30.47 -23.76 3.03
N PHE A 556 30.78 -23.10 4.14
CA PHE A 556 31.89 -22.16 4.28
C PHE A 556 32.66 -22.38 5.59
N PRO A 557 33.40 -23.51 5.73
CA PRO A 557 34.10 -23.85 6.97
C PRO A 557 35.06 -22.73 7.43
N GLY A 558 34.87 -22.28 8.68
CA GLY A 558 35.72 -21.27 9.33
C GLY A 558 35.53 -19.83 8.86
N LEU A 559 34.48 -19.54 8.08
CA LEU A 559 34.22 -18.18 7.56
C LEU A 559 33.70 -17.22 8.65
N LEU A 560 32.88 -17.73 9.58
CA LEU A 560 32.46 -17.01 10.79
C LEU A 560 33.06 -17.67 12.04
N ALA A 561 33.15 -16.89 13.13
CA ALA A 561 33.50 -17.42 14.44
C ALA A 561 32.28 -18.10 15.10
N GLU A 562 32.53 -19.08 15.97
CA GLU A 562 31.46 -19.69 16.77
C GLU A 562 30.75 -18.63 17.62
N GLY A 563 29.41 -18.66 17.61
CA GLY A 563 28.59 -17.67 18.33
C GLY A 563 28.52 -16.27 17.67
N THR A 564 29.00 -16.09 16.43
CA THR A 564 28.74 -14.85 15.68
C THR A 564 27.23 -14.58 15.59
N LYS A 565 26.83 -13.35 15.90
CA LYS A 565 25.45 -12.89 15.78
C LYS A 565 25.22 -12.18 14.45
N CYS A 566 24.05 -12.41 13.86
CA CYS A 566 23.62 -11.82 12.61
C CYS A 566 23.26 -10.34 12.79
N GLU A 567 23.93 -9.46 12.04
CA GLU A 567 23.72 -7.99 12.03
C GLU A 567 23.02 -7.48 10.75
N GLY A 568 22.71 -8.35 9.80
CA GLY A 568 22.08 -7.95 8.54
C GLY A 568 21.39 -9.13 7.87
N MET A 569 20.18 -8.89 7.38
CA MET A 569 19.32 -9.93 6.81
C MET A 569 18.78 -9.52 5.44
N LEU A 570 18.72 -10.48 4.51
CA LEU A 570 18.08 -10.33 3.20
C LEU A 570 16.60 -10.70 3.30
N ILE A 571 15.71 -9.78 2.92
CA ILE A 571 14.24 -9.91 3.00
C ILE A 571 13.59 -9.77 1.61
N ASP A 572 12.27 -9.98 1.54
CA ASP A 572 11.39 -9.78 0.37
C ASP A 572 11.58 -10.79 -0.78
N GLY A 573 10.87 -11.93 -0.68
CA GLY A 573 10.86 -12.99 -1.69
C GLY A 573 9.93 -12.75 -2.89
N ASP A 574 9.35 -11.55 -3.07
CA ASP A 574 8.32 -11.29 -4.11
C ASP A 574 8.79 -11.47 -5.57
N GLN A 575 10.10 -11.48 -5.81
CA GLN A 575 10.71 -11.81 -7.12
C GLN A 575 11.40 -13.17 -7.15
N ALA A 576 11.47 -13.87 -6.02
CA ALA A 576 12.19 -15.12 -5.93
C ALA A 576 11.56 -16.20 -6.83
N ILE A 577 12.35 -17.22 -7.12
CA ILE A 577 11.97 -18.40 -7.90
C ILE A 577 12.72 -19.62 -7.39
N GLN A 578 12.17 -20.80 -7.61
CA GLN A 578 12.92 -22.05 -7.49
C GLN A 578 13.92 -22.14 -8.66
N TRP A 579 15.19 -22.39 -8.36
CA TRP A 579 16.27 -22.45 -9.35
C TRP A 579 16.13 -23.67 -10.29
N SER A 580 15.64 -24.80 -9.78
CA SER A 580 15.45 -26.03 -10.53
C SER A 580 14.21 -26.07 -11.44
N ASP A 581 13.40 -24.99 -11.48
CA ASP A 581 12.20 -24.93 -12.33
C ASP A 581 12.57 -24.52 -13.77
N ILE A 582 13.04 -25.51 -14.52
CA ILE A 582 13.49 -25.39 -15.93
C ILE A 582 12.28 -25.13 -16.87
N GLY A 583 11.07 -25.54 -16.48
CA GLY A 583 9.85 -25.46 -17.31
C GLY A 583 9.09 -24.13 -17.24
N ARG A 584 9.62 -23.15 -16.51
CA ARG A 584 8.97 -21.84 -16.28
C ARG A 584 8.69 -21.09 -17.58
N ASP A 585 7.56 -20.37 -17.61
CA ASP A 585 7.41 -19.22 -18.51
C ASP A 585 8.55 -18.24 -18.23
N ILE A 586 9.46 -18.08 -19.20
CA ILE A 586 10.50 -17.03 -19.15
C ILE A 586 9.75 -15.71 -19.06
N ALA A 587 9.86 -15.04 -17.93
CA ALA A 587 9.08 -13.84 -17.67
C ALA A 587 9.40 -12.79 -18.75
N SER A 588 8.39 -12.40 -19.52
CA SER A 588 8.39 -11.29 -20.49
C SER A 588 8.59 -9.91 -19.85
N HIS A 589 9.08 -9.87 -18.61
CA HIS A 589 9.15 -8.72 -17.74
C HIS A 589 10.50 -8.72 -17.01
N ARG A 590 11.26 -7.65 -17.23
CA ARG A 590 12.53 -7.35 -16.55
C ARG A 590 12.31 -7.40 -15.03
N SER A 591 13.05 -8.26 -14.34
CA SER A 591 12.98 -8.42 -12.87
C SER A 591 14.18 -7.78 -12.19
N GLY A 592 13.94 -7.16 -11.03
CA GLY A 592 14.98 -6.53 -10.21
C GLY A 592 14.95 -5.00 -10.27
N THR A 593 15.49 -4.39 -9.22
CA THR A 593 15.60 -2.94 -9.06
C THR A 593 16.76 -2.39 -9.89
N LEU A 594 16.48 -1.65 -10.99
CA LEU A 594 17.47 -1.32 -12.06
C LEU A 594 18.87 -0.88 -11.59
N PRO A 595 19.04 0.04 -10.61
CA PRO A 595 20.37 0.46 -10.16
C PRO A 595 21.26 -0.68 -9.61
N PHE A 596 20.69 -1.87 -9.35
CA PHE A 596 21.37 -3.02 -8.76
C PHE A 596 21.39 -4.25 -9.68
N VAL A 597 20.85 -4.17 -10.90
CA VAL A 597 20.87 -5.28 -11.88
C VAL A 597 22.30 -5.47 -12.40
N SER A 598 22.72 -6.73 -12.61
CA SER A 598 24.05 -7.03 -13.17
C SER A 598 24.22 -6.44 -14.58
N LEU A 599 25.45 -6.03 -14.92
CA LEU A 599 25.73 -5.52 -16.26
C LEU A 599 25.42 -6.56 -17.34
N ARG A 600 25.62 -7.85 -17.07
CA ARG A 600 25.25 -8.94 -17.99
C ARG A 600 23.75 -8.92 -18.33
N LEU A 601 22.88 -8.82 -17.33
CA LEU A 601 21.43 -8.74 -17.56
C LEU A 601 21.03 -7.42 -18.25
N LEU A 602 21.69 -6.31 -17.92
CA LEU A 602 21.44 -5.02 -18.57
C LEU A 602 21.85 -5.03 -20.05
N ASP A 603 23.03 -5.56 -20.38
CA ASP A 603 23.55 -5.66 -21.75
C ASP A 603 22.59 -6.49 -22.63
N GLU A 604 22.15 -7.65 -22.14
CA GLU A 604 21.20 -8.52 -22.84
C GLU A 604 19.82 -7.85 -23.04
N TRP A 605 19.35 -7.07 -22.05
CA TRP A 605 18.13 -6.28 -22.20
C TRP A 605 18.24 -5.13 -23.22
N THR A 606 19.45 -4.73 -23.64
CA THR A 606 19.62 -3.75 -24.74
C THR A 606 19.43 -4.35 -26.14
N VAL A 607 19.51 -5.68 -26.25
CA VAL A 607 19.31 -6.45 -27.49
C VAL A 607 18.03 -7.30 -27.46
N ASP A 608 17.10 -6.93 -26.57
CA ASP A 608 15.81 -7.60 -26.30
C ASP A 608 15.92 -9.11 -26.01
N GLN A 609 17.05 -9.55 -25.46
CA GLN A 609 17.22 -10.91 -24.94
C GLN A 609 16.79 -11.02 -23.47
N PHE A 610 16.26 -12.18 -23.10
CA PHE A 610 15.78 -12.49 -21.74
C PHE A 610 16.56 -13.68 -21.16
N PRO A 611 17.85 -13.50 -20.85
CA PRO A 611 18.71 -14.56 -20.32
C PRO A 611 18.18 -15.08 -18.98
N VAL A 612 18.53 -16.32 -18.65
CA VAL A 612 18.30 -16.89 -17.32
C VAL A 612 19.11 -16.09 -16.29
N PRO A 613 18.48 -15.48 -15.27
CA PRO A 613 19.21 -14.87 -14.16
C PRO A 613 19.86 -15.94 -13.28
N THR A 614 21.04 -15.65 -12.74
CA THR A 614 21.88 -16.56 -11.97
C THR A 614 22.20 -15.97 -10.58
N ALA A 615 22.73 -16.80 -9.68
CA ALA A 615 23.24 -16.31 -8.39
C ALA A 615 24.43 -15.35 -8.54
N ILE A 616 25.17 -15.45 -9.65
CA ILE A 616 26.27 -14.53 -9.99
C ILE A 616 25.74 -13.13 -10.33
N ASP A 617 24.57 -13.03 -10.96
CA ASP A 617 23.94 -11.74 -11.25
C ASP A 617 23.48 -11.04 -9.96
N ASP A 618 22.83 -11.78 -9.07
CA ASP A 618 22.47 -11.30 -7.72
C ASP A 618 23.73 -10.96 -6.88
N LEU A 619 24.85 -11.66 -7.08
CA LEU A 619 26.13 -11.35 -6.41
C LEU A 619 26.74 -10.02 -6.88
N GLU A 620 26.53 -9.63 -8.15
CA GLU A 620 26.97 -8.34 -8.66
C GLU A 620 26.20 -7.17 -8.01
N SER A 621 24.92 -7.37 -7.66
CA SER A 621 24.08 -6.37 -6.99
C SER A 621 24.70 -5.79 -5.71
N TRP A 622 25.48 -6.56 -4.97
CA TRP A 622 26.11 -6.12 -3.72
C TRP A 622 27.14 -5.00 -3.93
N ILE A 623 27.81 -4.96 -5.08
CA ILE A 623 28.73 -3.87 -5.47
C ILE A 623 27.93 -2.57 -5.61
N TRP A 624 26.85 -2.63 -6.38
CA TRP A 624 25.98 -1.49 -6.66
C TRP A 624 25.28 -0.98 -5.39
N ILE A 625 24.85 -1.89 -4.50
CA ILE A 625 24.28 -1.56 -3.19
C ILE A 625 25.29 -0.84 -2.31
N LEU A 626 26.54 -1.35 -2.20
CA LEU A 626 27.57 -0.70 -1.39
C LEU A 626 27.86 0.73 -1.89
N ILE A 627 27.95 0.93 -3.20
CA ILE A 627 28.13 2.25 -3.82
C ILE A 627 26.93 3.16 -3.48
N TYR A 628 25.71 2.69 -3.73
CA TYR A 628 24.48 3.44 -3.53
C TYR A 628 24.28 3.86 -2.07
N VAL A 629 24.38 2.92 -1.13
CA VAL A 629 24.16 3.17 0.30
C VAL A 629 25.21 4.13 0.85
N VAL A 630 26.48 4.02 0.42
CA VAL A 630 27.51 4.99 0.79
C VAL A 630 27.14 6.38 0.29
N PHE A 631 26.76 6.55 -0.98
CA PHE A 631 26.36 7.87 -1.49
C PHE A 631 25.11 8.43 -0.79
N GLN A 632 24.09 7.60 -0.55
CA GLN A 632 22.88 7.98 0.17
C GLN A 632 23.22 8.49 1.58
N VAL A 633 23.99 7.74 2.37
CA VAL A 633 24.34 8.14 3.74
C VAL A 633 25.14 9.44 3.77
N LEU A 634 26.01 9.68 2.79
CA LEU A 634 26.77 10.93 2.69
C LEU A 634 25.89 12.13 2.33
N GLU A 635 24.89 11.93 1.47
CA GLU A 635 23.91 12.97 1.13
C GLU A 635 22.98 13.27 2.30
N ASP A 636 22.37 12.25 2.91
CA ASP A 636 21.44 12.35 4.04
C ASP A 636 22.11 13.02 5.26
N ARG A 637 23.36 12.65 5.57
CA ARG A 637 24.15 13.26 6.66
C ARG A 637 24.89 14.54 6.26
N LYS A 638 24.76 14.99 5.00
CA LYS A 638 25.40 16.20 4.44
C LYS A 638 26.94 16.21 4.59
N ILE A 639 27.56 15.04 4.54
CA ILE A 639 29.01 14.88 4.64
C ILE A 639 29.66 15.37 3.35
N LEU A 640 30.39 16.48 3.45
CA LEU A 640 31.07 17.10 2.32
C LEU A 640 32.33 16.31 1.96
N LEU A 641 32.18 15.27 1.12
CA LEU A 641 33.31 14.71 0.40
C LEU A 641 34.05 15.84 -0.34
N THR A 642 35.36 15.95 -0.09
CA THR A 642 36.23 16.86 -0.85
C THR A 642 36.12 16.56 -2.36
N SER A 643 36.35 17.58 -3.19
CA SER A 643 36.32 17.43 -4.65
C SER A 643 37.24 16.30 -5.11
N GLY A 644 38.42 16.17 -4.48
CA GLY A 644 39.33 15.04 -4.65
C GLY A 644 38.70 13.69 -4.32
N ALA A 645 38.00 13.55 -3.20
CA ALA A 645 37.37 12.28 -2.80
C ALA A 645 36.24 11.84 -3.75
N LYS A 646 35.35 12.76 -4.17
CA LYS A 646 34.30 12.46 -5.16
C LYS A 646 34.91 11.99 -6.49
N SER A 647 35.88 12.73 -7.02
CA SER A 647 36.61 12.35 -8.23
C SER A 647 37.40 11.06 -8.08
N SER A 648 37.89 10.72 -6.88
CA SER A 648 38.65 9.49 -6.62
C SER A 648 37.76 8.25 -6.62
N ILE A 649 36.57 8.32 -6.01
CA ILE A 649 35.59 7.23 -6.05
C ILE A 649 35.15 7.01 -7.50
N GLN A 650 34.77 8.09 -8.20
CA GLN A 650 34.33 8.01 -9.60
C GLN A 650 35.42 7.49 -10.54
N ARG A 651 36.68 7.90 -10.37
CA ARG A 651 37.82 7.41 -11.18
C ARG A 651 38.23 5.98 -10.81
N SER A 652 38.10 5.56 -9.54
CA SER A 652 38.41 4.18 -9.14
C SER A 652 37.41 3.15 -9.64
N LEU A 653 36.22 3.59 -10.05
CA LEU A 653 35.26 2.77 -10.80
C LEU A 653 35.61 2.65 -12.29
N GLN A 654 36.58 3.43 -12.79
CA GLN A 654 36.96 3.49 -14.20
C GLN A 654 38.41 3.03 -14.47
N GLU A 655 39.33 3.17 -13.51
CA GLU A 655 40.76 2.88 -13.70
C GLU A 655 41.34 2.05 -12.54
N SER A 656 42.11 1.00 -12.88
CA SER A 656 42.68 0.05 -11.92
C SER A 656 43.91 0.54 -11.14
N HIS A 657 44.46 1.73 -11.44
CA HIS A 657 45.75 2.16 -10.92
C HIS A 657 45.79 3.58 -10.32
N SER A 658 46.19 3.63 -9.05
CA SER A 658 46.51 4.81 -8.22
C SER A 658 45.33 5.71 -7.79
N LEU A 659 45.10 5.74 -6.48
CA LEU A 659 44.14 6.61 -5.79
C LEU A 659 44.82 7.92 -5.35
N PRO A 660 44.19 9.10 -5.56
CA PRO A 660 44.50 10.29 -4.79
C PRO A 660 44.23 10.07 -3.28
N ARG A 661 44.69 10.99 -2.42
CA ARG A 661 44.50 10.91 -0.96
C ARG A 661 43.00 10.96 -0.57
N THR A 662 42.36 9.80 -0.52
CA THR A 662 41.00 9.63 -0.01
C THR A 662 41.00 9.62 1.53
N HIS A 663 39.90 10.09 2.12
CA HIS A 663 39.75 10.13 3.57
C HIS A 663 39.87 8.71 4.19
N PRO A 664 40.62 8.50 5.30
CA PRO A 664 41.05 7.17 5.72
C PRO A 664 39.94 6.14 5.91
N HIS A 665 38.74 6.56 6.32
CA HIS A 665 37.61 5.67 6.58
C HIS A 665 36.92 5.14 5.31
N PHE A 666 37.24 5.68 4.13
CA PHE A 666 36.79 5.15 2.83
C PHE A 666 37.82 4.22 2.18
N LEU A 667 39.09 4.24 2.60
CA LEU A 667 40.12 3.31 2.07
C LEU A 667 39.71 1.83 2.20
N PRO A 668 39.09 1.36 3.31
CA PRO A 668 38.63 -0.01 3.41
C PRO A 668 37.48 -0.31 2.43
N LEU A 669 36.53 0.62 2.27
CA LEU A 669 35.40 0.49 1.35
C LEU A 669 35.84 0.45 -0.13
N ILE A 670 36.81 1.30 -0.51
CA ILE A 670 37.35 1.32 -1.87
C ILE A 670 38.14 0.04 -2.16
N SER A 671 38.85 -0.49 -1.16
CA SER A 671 39.57 -1.77 -1.29
C SER A 671 38.61 -2.94 -1.47
N LEU A 672 37.51 -2.96 -0.69
CA LEU A 672 36.42 -3.93 -0.84
C LEU A 672 35.78 -3.84 -2.23
N LEU A 673 35.41 -2.64 -2.69
CA LEU A 673 34.82 -2.42 -4.01
C LEU A 673 35.74 -2.90 -5.14
N ARG A 674 37.06 -2.65 -5.06
CA ARG A 674 38.02 -3.17 -6.04
C ARG A 674 38.03 -4.70 -6.05
N ASN A 675 38.09 -5.33 -4.88
CA ASN A 675 38.11 -6.78 -4.77
C ASN A 675 36.82 -7.40 -5.36
N TRP A 676 35.65 -6.94 -4.93
CA TRP A 676 34.36 -7.41 -5.46
C TRP A 676 34.24 -7.17 -6.97
N THR A 677 34.64 -6.01 -7.49
CA THR A 677 34.59 -5.71 -8.93
C THR A 677 35.51 -6.64 -9.73
N GLN A 678 36.69 -6.99 -9.19
CA GLN A 678 37.59 -7.97 -9.80
C GLN A 678 37.00 -9.38 -9.77
N ILE A 679 36.36 -9.80 -8.69
CA ILE A 679 35.70 -11.11 -8.61
C ILE A 679 34.50 -11.16 -9.57
N ALA A 680 33.69 -10.10 -9.64
CA ALA A 680 32.57 -9.98 -10.59
C ALA A 680 33.04 -10.10 -12.05
N SER A 681 34.11 -9.40 -12.44
CA SER A 681 34.62 -9.45 -13.81
C SER A 681 35.15 -10.84 -14.18
N GLN A 682 35.79 -11.54 -13.24
CA GLN A 682 36.23 -12.92 -13.42
C GLN A 682 35.04 -13.90 -13.51
N ALA A 683 34.02 -13.72 -12.67
CA ALA A 683 32.84 -14.58 -12.66
C ALA A 683 31.97 -14.37 -13.91
N ARG A 684 31.84 -13.14 -14.41
CA ARG A 684 31.04 -12.84 -15.61
C ARG A 684 31.55 -13.57 -16.86
N VAL A 685 32.86 -13.67 -17.04
CA VAL A 685 33.48 -14.42 -18.17
C VAL A 685 33.07 -15.89 -18.17
N VAL A 686 32.78 -16.49 -17.00
CA VAL A 686 32.34 -17.90 -16.91
C VAL A 686 30.84 -18.05 -17.24
N VAL A 687 30.05 -16.99 -17.07
CA VAL A 687 28.57 -17.00 -17.25
C VAL A 687 28.13 -16.38 -18.59
N SER A 688 29.03 -15.72 -19.32
CA SER A 688 28.74 -15.09 -20.62
C SER A 688 28.74 -16.05 -21.81
N ASP A 689 29.31 -17.25 -21.69
CA ASP A 689 29.37 -18.23 -22.77
C ASP A 689 28.10 -19.10 -22.78
N ASP A 690 27.05 -18.67 -23.51
CA ASP A 690 25.79 -19.39 -23.83
C ASP A 690 25.33 -20.40 -22.74
N PHE A 691 25.24 -19.93 -21.50
CA PHE A 691 25.29 -20.81 -20.32
C PHE A 691 23.92 -21.41 -19.95
N GLU A 692 23.33 -22.21 -20.86
CA GLU A 692 22.47 -23.30 -20.43
C GLU A 692 23.33 -24.32 -19.67
N VAL A 693 23.26 -24.34 -18.33
CA VAL A 693 23.94 -25.38 -17.55
C VAL A 693 23.32 -26.72 -17.94
N PRO A 694 24.01 -27.61 -18.69
CA PRO A 694 23.41 -28.88 -19.02
C PRO A 694 23.35 -29.69 -17.72
N MET A 695 22.29 -30.48 -17.54
CA MET A 695 21.98 -31.09 -16.23
C MET A 695 23.11 -31.99 -15.67
N ASN A 696 24.07 -32.39 -16.50
CA ASN A 696 25.28 -33.13 -16.13
C ASN A 696 26.46 -32.26 -15.61
N LYS A 697 26.32 -30.94 -15.55
CA LYS A 697 27.33 -29.98 -15.03
C LYS A 697 26.83 -29.15 -13.84
N GLN A 698 25.68 -29.49 -13.27
CA GLN A 698 25.10 -28.72 -12.16
C GLN A 698 26.06 -28.66 -10.95
N ASP A 699 26.77 -29.75 -10.65
CA ASP A 699 27.76 -29.80 -9.56
C ASP A 699 28.97 -28.87 -9.81
N GLU A 700 29.50 -28.83 -11.04
CA GLU A 700 30.60 -27.92 -11.43
C GLU A 700 30.19 -26.46 -11.22
N TYR A 701 28.96 -26.12 -11.62
CA TYR A 701 28.40 -24.79 -11.43
C TYR A 701 28.18 -24.45 -9.94
N MET A 702 27.69 -25.40 -9.13
CA MET A 702 27.53 -25.18 -7.69
C MET A 702 28.87 -24.94 -6.99
N MET A 703 29.91 -25.71 -7.32
CA MET A 703 31.27 -25.48 -6.81
C MET A 703 31.83 -24.12 -7.24
N PHE A 704 31.57 -23.69 -8.48
CA PHE A 704 31.95 -22.36 -8.97
C PHE A 704 31.25 -21.25 -8.17
N VAL A 705 29.92 -21.31 -8.03
CA VAL A 705 29.15 -20.30 -7.28
C VAL A 705 29.58 -20.25 -5.81
N GLN A 706 29.75 -21.40 -5.15
CA GLN A 706 30.26 -21.49 -3.78
C GLN A 706 31.63 -20.83 -3.63
N LYS A 707 32.54 -21.06 -4.57
CA LYS A 707 33.85 -20.40 -4.61
C LYS A 707 33.72 -18.89 -4.76
N THR A 708 32.83 -18.40 -5.63
CA THR A 708 32.62 -16.96 -5.83
C THR A 708 32.02 -16.30 -4.59
N TYR A 709 31.01 -16.89 -3.94
CA TYR A 709 30.50 -16.42 -2.64
C TYR A 709 31.63 -16.31 -1.63
N LYS A 710 32.44 -17.37 -1.47
CA LYS A 710 33.55 -17.39 -0.51
C LYS A 710 34.52 -16.23 -0.75
N GLN A 711 34.88 -15.94 -2.01
CA GLN A 711 35.77 -14.82 -2.34
C GLN A 711 35.16 -13.46 -1.98
N TYR A 712 33.86 -13.24 -2.24
CA TYR A 712 33.16 -12.00 -1.85
C TYR A 712 33.12 -11.83 -0.33
N LEU A 713 32.79 -12.90 0.39
CA LEU A 713 32.59 -12.92 1.83
C LEU A 713 33.92 -12.78 2.58
N GLU A 714 34.96 -13.50 2.18
CA GLU A 714 36.32 -13.33 2.71
C GLU A 714 36.81 -11.90 2.50
N ALA A 715 36.58 -11.31 1.32
CA ALA A 715 36.97 -9.92 1.04
C ALA A 715 36.26 -8.92 1.95
N ALA A 716 35.01 -9.18 2.37
CA ALA A 716 34.19 -8.31 3.21
C ALA A 716 34.47 -8.48 4.72
N LEU A 717 34.61 -9.72 5.19
CA LEU A 717 34.80 -10.02 6.62
C LEU A 717 36.22 -9.69 7.11
N HIS A 718 37.21 -9.65 6.22
CA HIS A 718 38.58 -9.22 6.54
C HIS A 718 38.82 -7.71 6.37
N VAL A 719 37.77 -6.89 6.15
CA VAL A 719 37.92 -5.43 6.02
C VAL A 719 38.20 -4.81 7.39
N HIS A 720 39.45 -4.40 7.61
CA HIS A 720 39.83 -3.66 8.81
C HIS A 720 39.41 -2.19 8.74
N PHE A 721 38.55 -1.78 9.68
CA PHE A 721 38.17 -0.39 9.89
C PHE A 721 38.92 0.23 11.09
N PRO A 722 39.14 1.56 11.13
CA PRO A 722 39.63 2.27 12.31
C PRO A 722 38.75 2.07 13.55
N THR A 723 39.26 2.41 14.74
CA THR A 723 38.52 2.22 16.01
C THR A 723 37.32 3.15 16.18
N GLU A 724 37.39 4.36 15.63
CA GLU A 724 36.25 5.28 15.53
C GLU A 724 35.57 5.08 14.17
N THR A 725 34.34 4.58 14.17
CA THR A 725 33.62 4.18 12.94
C THR A 725 32.24 4.81 12.75
N SER A 726 31.77 5.72 13.61
CA SER A 726 30.48 6.37 13.33
C SER A 726 30.57 7.26 12.09
N TRP A 727 29.49 7.36 11.31
CA TRP A 727 29.42 8.33 10.22
C TRP A 727 29.54 9.77 10.71
N ASP A 728 29.13 10.05 11.95
CA ASP A 728 29.12 11.41 12.51
C ASP A 728 30.55 11.93 12.76
N TYR A 729 31.51 11.04 13.03
CA TYR A 729 32.94 11.38 13.04
C TYR A 729 33.41 11.98 11.71
N LEU A 730 32.90 11.46 10.58
CA LEU A 730 33.19 11.93 9.22
C LEU A 730 32.51 13.28 8.88
N SER A 731 31.60 13.76 9.74
CA SER A 731 30.96 15.07 9.59
C SER A 731 31.64 16.18 10.39
N ALA A 732 32.52 15.81 11.33
CA ALA A 732 33.22 16.72 12.25
C ALA A 732 34.70 16.97 11.88
N ALA A 733 35.23 16.20 10.92
CA ALA A 733 36.60 16.29 10.38
C ALA A 733 36.62 16.94 8.98
#